data_AF-A0A0F2P1W1-F1
#
_entry.id   AF-A0A0F2P1W1-F1
#
_cell.length_a   1.000
_cell.length_b   1.000
_cell.length_c   1.000
_cell.angle_alpha   90.00
_cell.angle_beta   90.00
_cell.angle_gamma   90.00
#
_symmetry.space_group_name_H-M   'P 1'
#
loop_
_entity.id
_entity.type
_entity.pdbx_description
1 polymer ?
#
loop_
_entity_poly.entity_id
_entity_poly.type
_entity_poly.pdbx_seq_one_letter_code
_entity_poly.pdbx_strand_id
1 'polypeptide(L)'
;MSEPATHPAFEFLRSQQVASLNLVVEEYRHRRTGAQHIHLASDSPENVFLVALRTVPEDSSGVAHILEHTALCGSEKYPVRDPFFMMIRRSLNTFMNAMTSSDWTAYPFASLNRKDYYNLLDVYLDAVFFSRLDPMDFAQEGHRIEFSEPDNPESPLVFKGVVYNEMKGAMSSVPSTLWQTLSKYLYPTTTYHHNSGGDPASIPDLSYQQLKDFYQTHYHPSNAIFMTFGDIPAAELQSRFEEQALARFEPLDVEISVPDEKRYLAPLRVEEAYAYDEETPDEETQPERKTHLVMGWLLGAATNLMESMEAHLLASALLDNSASPLQMALETTELGTAPSPLCGLDDSQKELCFVCGIEGSETDQVRNFEELVLNVLREVAQHGIPRDQVEASLHQLELQQREITGDGYPYGLQLLMTALTSATHRGDPIALLDLDPVIATLRERIQDDNYIKQLAQRLLLDNQHRVTLSLRPDQALSARKMQAEMARLAAIQAGLDEEQKEAIIRQANVLKERQGRKDDESILPKVGLEDIPTQLAYVAATEKLQSPLPLTTYSAGTNGLVYQQVIMPMPDFSEQELALLPLYSNVLTELGVGERNYLDTQLWQSRVCGSIHAMISARGNPLDVNALRGHLVLSAKGLARNQQELSQLMQETLSAVRFDELDRIHDLVSQSRARRDSSITGNGHSLAMTAAARGISPGAQ
;
A
#
# COMPACT_ATOMS: atom_id res chain seq x y z
N MET A 1 -10.52 11.23 34.03
CA MET A 1 -10.79 12.31 33.06
C MET A 1 -12.31 12.42 32.92
N SER A 2 -12.85 13.63 32.71
CA SER A 2 -14.27 13.80 32.38
C SER A 2 -14.56 13.20 31.00
N GLU A 3 -15.76 12.68 30.80
CA GLU A 3 -16.24 12.23 29.49
C GLU A 3 -16.09 13.34 28.45
N PRO A 4 -15.53 13.06 27.25
CA PRO A 4 -15.39 14.07 26.21
C PRO A 4 -16.76 14.57 25.74
N ALA A 5 -16.79 15.82 25.28
CA ALA A 5 -18.02 16.39 24.74
C ALA A 5 -18.50 15.55 23.54
N THR A 6 -19.77 15.15 23.56
CA THR A 6 -20.37 14.25 22.56
C THR A 6 -21.68 14.84 22.04
N HIS A 7 -21.92 14.77 20.74
CA HIS A 7 -23.20 15.19 20.15
C HIS A 7 -24.35 14.26 20.60
N PRO A 8 -25.57 14.75 20.88
CA PRO A 8 -26.67 13.90 21.41
C PRO A 8 -27.07 12.70 20.55
N ALA A 9 -26.88 12.79 19.23
CA ALA A 9 -27.12 11.68 18.30
C ALA A 9 -26.09 10.54 18.41
N PHE A 10 -25.00 10.75 19.14
CA PHE A 10 -23.93 9.78 19.34
C PHE A 10 -23.91 9.28 20.79
N GLU A 11 -23.42 8.06 20.94
CA GLU A 11 -23.10 7.42 22.21
C GLU A 11 -21.58 7.32 22.32
N PHE A 12 -21.01 7.85 23.39
CA PHE A 12 -19.61 7.62 23.72
C PHE A 12 -19.45 6.19 24.26
N LEU A 13 -18.49 5.45 23.71
CA LEU A 13 -18.23 4.05 24.08
C LEU A 13 -17.03 3.93 25.01
N ARG A 14 -15.88 4.49 24.61
CA ARG A 14 -14.62 4.43 25.37
C ARG A 14 -13.61 5.47 24.89
N SER A 15 -12.60 5.73 25.71
CA SER A 15 -11.40 6.45 25.32
C SER A 15 -10.14 5.85 25.94
N GLN A 16 -9.02 5.97 25.24
CA GLN A 16 -7.70 5.51 25.70
C GLN A 16 -6.61 6.49 25.26
N GLN A 17 -5.75 6.87 26.20
CA GLN A 17 -4.53 7.62 25.90
C GLN A 17 -3.49 6.68 25.30
N VAL A 18 -2.96 7.03 24.12
CA VAL A 18 -1.81 6.36 23.51
C VAL A 18 -0.61 7.29 23.66
N ALA A 19 0.18 7.06 24.70
CA ALA A 19 1.26 7.97 25.11
C ALA A 19 2.40 8.05 24.07
N SER A 20 2.72 6.91 23.43
CA SER A 20 3.76 6.81 22.40
C SER A 20 3.46 7.68 21.17
N LEU A 21 2.19 7.86 20.84
CA LEU A 21 1.69 8.68 19.72
C LEU A 21 1.25 10.08 20.15
N ASN A 22 1.29 10.40 21.45
CA ASN A 22 0.82 11.65 22.05
C ASN A 22 -0.61 12.04 21.61
N LEU A 23 -1.55 11.08 21.67
CA LEU A 23 -2.96 11.29 21.29
C LEU A 23 -3.92 10.51 22.19
N VAL A 24 -5.21 10.87 22.13
CA VAL A 24 -6.30 10.12 22.75
C VAL A 24 -7.17 9.52 21.65
N VAL A 25 -7.40 8.21 21.70
CA VAL A 25 -8.37 7.55 20.82
C VAL A 25 -9.72 7.53 21.53
N GLU A 26 -10.75 8.00 20.85
CA GLU A 26 -12.12 8.06 21.34
C GLU A 26 -13.04 7.31 20.38
N GLU A 27 -13.93 6.47 20.93
CA GLU A 27 -14.89 5.70 20.14
C GLU A 27 -16.31 6.09 20.46
N TYR A 28 -17.09 6.25 19.39
CA TYR A 28 -18.47 6.65 19.42
C TYR A 28 -19.32 5.77 18.51
N ARG A 29 -20.62 5.71 18.79
CA ARG A 29 -21.63 5.06 17.95
C ARG A 29 -22.78 6.00 17.67
N HIS A 30 -23.15 6.16 16.41
CA HIS A 30 -24.36 6.88 16.04
C HIS A 30 -25.59 6.08 16.50
N ARG A 31 -26.47 6.70 17.28
CA ARG A 31 -27.57 5.99 17.98
C ARG A 31 -28.61 5.40 17.05
N ARG A 32 -28.89 6.06 15.92
CA ARG A 32 -29.94 5.63 14.99
C ARG A 32 -29.43 4.61 13.98
N THR A 33 -28.33 4.91 13.26
CA THR A 33 -27.84 4.03 12.20
C THR A 33 -26.87 2.97 12.70
N GLY A 34 -26.27 3.16 13.88
CA GLY A 34 -25.20 2.29 14.39
C GLY A 34 -23.81 2.61 13.84
N ALA A 35 -23.67 3.63 12.99
CA ALA A 35 -22.38 4.00 12.38
C ALA A 35 -21.30 4.22 13.44
N GLN A 36 -20.10 3.66 13.20
CA GLN A 36 -18.96 3.83 14.09
C GLN A 36 -18.28 5.17 13.82
N HIS A 37 -17.84 5.86 14.86
CA HIS A 37 -16.95 7.01 14.73
C HIS A 37 -15.74 6.84 15.66
N ILE A 38 -14.54 6.77 15.07
CA ILE A 38 -13.26 6.68 15.77
C ILE A 38 -12.54 8.03 15.61
N HIS A 39 -12.29 8.73 16.70
CA HIS A 39 -11.61 10.02 16.70
C HIS A 39 -10.25 9.92 17.40
N LEU A 40 -9.19 10.31 16.71
CA LEU A 40 -7.83 10.41 17.24
C LEU A 40 -7.56 11.87 17.60
N ALA A 41 -7.93 12.25 18.82
CA ALA A 41 -7.76 13.61 19.33
C ALA A 41 -6.27 13.91 19.54
N SER A 42 -5.79 14.97 18.90
CA SER A 42 -4.39 15.40 18.91
C SER A 42 -4.28 16.92 18.85
N ASP A 43 -3.16 17.49 19.29
CA ASP A 43 -2.87 18.93 19.13
C ASP A 43 -2.41 19.31 17.70
N SER A 44 -2.50 18.37 16.74
CA SER A 44 -2.12 18.58 15.35
C SER A 44 -3.06 19.58 14.66
N PRO A 45 -2.53 20.66 14.04
CA PRO A 45 -3.34 21.58 13.23
C PRO A 45 -3.77 20.97 11.89
N GLU A 46 -3.06 19.95 11.41
CA GLU A 46 -3.49 19.16 10.25
C GLU A 46 -4.58 18.19 10.70
N ASN A 47 -5.78 18.38 10.14
CA ASN A 47 -6.92 17.54 10.43
C ASN A 47 -7.16 16.59 9.27
N VAL A 48 -7.51 15.34 9.59
CA VAL A 48 -7.79 14.28 8.61
C VAL A 48 -9.21 13.77 8.83
N PHE A 49 -9.90 13.51 7.73
CA PHE A 49 -11.17 12.79 7.70
C PHE A 49 -11.01 11.56 6.82
N LEU A 50 -11.63 10.46 7.22
CA LEU A 50 -11.81 9.26 6.41
C LEU A 50 -13.20 8.70 6.71
N VAL A 51 -13.95 8.39 5.65
CA VAL A 51 -15.12 7.50 5.76
C VAL A 51 -14.82 6.24 4.97
N ALA A 52 -14.93 5.09 5.62
CA ALA A 52 -14.80 3.78 5.00
C ALA A 52 -16.11 3.02 5.02
N LEU A 53 -16.30 2.21 4.00
CA LEU A 53 -17.45 1.36 3.78
C LEU A 53 -16.95 -0.06 3.56
N ARG A 54 -17.58 -1.04 4.21
CA ARG A 54 -17.28 -2.45 3.93
C ARG A 54 -17.90 -2.78 2.59
N THR A 55 -17.09 -3.08 1.58
CA THR A 55 -17.51 -3.35 0.20
C THR A 55 -17.07 -4.75 -0.16
N VAL A 56 -17.96 -5.73 -0.03
CA VAL A 56 -17.64 -7.16 -0.14
C VAL A 56 -18.15 -7.68 -1.49
N PRO A 57 -17.36 -7.60 -2.58
CA PRO A 57 -17.79 -8.09 -3.89
C PRO A 57 -17.97 -9.61 -3.91
N GLU A 58 -18.96 -10.08 -4.68
CA GLU A 58 -19.26 -11.51 -4.88
C GLU A 58 -18.85 -12.00 -6.30
N ASP A 59 -18.16 -11.15 -7.06
CA ASP A 59 -17.61 -11.45 -8.37
C ASP A 59 -16.40 -10.55 -8.68
N SER A 60 -15.77 -10.76 -9.83
CA SER A 60 -14.61 -9.98 -10.30
C SER A 60 -14.99 -8.93 -11.34
N SER A 61 -16.24 -8.43 -11.30
CA SER A 61 -16.70 -7.38 -12.20
C SER A 61 -16.13 -5.98 -11.87
N GLY A 62 -15.48 -5.84 -10.71
CA GLY A 62 -14.93 -4.57 -10.24
C GLY A 62 -15.99 -3.62 -9.69
N VAL A 63 -17.16 -4.11 -9.27
CA VAL A 63 -18.29 -3.27 -8.81
C VAL A 63 -17.90 -2.28 -7.70
N ALA A 64 -17.06 -2.68 -6.76
CA ALA A 64 -16.59 -1.80 -5.67
C ALA A 64 -15.71 -0.68 -6.22
N HIS A 65 -14.77 -1.00 -7.11
CA HIS A 65 -13.85 -0.03 -7.71
C HIS A 65 -14.56 0.93 -8.67
N ILE A 66 -15.45 0.42 -9.52
CA ILE A 66 -16.25 1.27 -10.41
C ILE A 66 -17.19 2.18 -9.62
N LEU A 67 -17.75 1.68 -8.52
CA LEU A 67 -18.57 2.51 -7.64
C LEU A 67 -17.75 3.58 -6.93
N GLU A 68 -16.50 3.27 -6.56
CA GLU A 68 -15.60 4.24 -5.96
C GLU A 68 -15.43 5.48 -6.85
N HIS A 69 -15.07 5.26 -8.12
CA HIS A 69 -14.99 6.31 -9.15
C HIS A 69 -16.34 7.01 -9.36
N THR A 70 -17.41 6.24 -9.59
CA THR A 70 -18.71 6.80 -9.99
C THR A 70 -19.35 7.61 -8.85
N ALA A 71 -19.07 7.27 -7.58
CA ALA A 71 -19.55 8.02 -6.42
C ALA A 71 -19.03 9.47 -6.42
N LEU A 72 -17.84 9.70 -6.99
CA LEU A 72 -17.19 11.00 -7.09
C LEU A 72 -17.61 11.82 -8.32
N CYS A 73 -18.43 11.28 -9.22
CA CYS A 73 -18.90 11.95 -10.45
C CYS A 73 -20.10 12.90 -10.25
N GLY A 74 -20.36 13.31 -9.02
CA GLY A 74 -21.44 14.25 -8.69
C GLY A 74 -22.51 13.66 -7.79
N SER A 75 -23.12 14.56 -7.01
CA SER A 75 -24.01 14.22 -5.92
C SER A 75 -25.26 15.12 -5.89
N GLU A 76 -26.16 14.89 -4.96
CA GLU A 76 -27.42 15.65 -4.83
C GLU A 76 -27.16 17.16 -4.63
N LYS A 77 -26.26 17.53 -3.71
CA LYS A 77 -25.91 18.93 -3.39
C LYS A 77 -24.91 19.51 -4.40
N TYR A 78 -24.04 18.67 -4.96
CA TYR A 78 -23.00 19.09 -5.93
C TYR A 78 -23.18 18.37 -7.28
N PRO A 79 -24.21 18.74 -8.07
CA PRO A 79 -24.59 18.06 -9.31
C PRO A 79 -23.69 18.40 -10.53
N VAL A 80 -22.44 18.79 -10.29
CA VAL A 80 -21.42 18.97 -11.34
C VAL A 80 -20.81 17.61 -11.68
N ARG A 81 -20.25 17.45 -12.88
CA ARG A 81 -19.77 16.14 -13.37
C ARG A 81 -18.60 15.59 -12.55
N ASP A 82 -17.77 16.47 -11.99
CA ASP A 82 -16.52 16.04 -11.38
C ASP A 82 -16.13 16.91 -10.17
N PRO A 83 -16.95 16.91 -9.10
CA PRO A 83 -16.71 17.73 -7.92
C PRO A 83 -15.35 17.44 -7.28
N PHE A 84 -14.90 16.19 -7.31
CA PHE A 84 -13.62 15.76 -6.73
C PHE A 84 -12.43 16.46 -7.40
N PHE A 85 -12.26 16.33 -8.72
CA PHE A 85 -11.15 16.96 -9.43
C PHE A 85 -11.24 18.49 -9.42
N MET A 86 -12.47 19.04 -9.41
CA MET A 86 -12.67 20.48 -9.31
C MET A 86 -12.24 21.04 -7.94
N MET A 87 -12.45 20.28 -6.86
CA MET A 87 -12.05 20.68 -5.51
C MET A 87 -10.53 20.77 -5.34
N ILE A 88 -9.73 19.98 -6.08
CA ILE A 88 -8.26 20.03 -6.05
C ILE A 88 -7.75 21.47 -6.30
N ARG A 89 -8.41 22.23 -7.18
CA ARG A 89 -8.01 23.61 -7.53
C ARG A 89 -8.66 24.69 -6.65
N ARG A 90 -9.53 24.30 -5.72
CA ARG A 90 -10.36 25.18 -4.88
C ARG A 90 -10.10 25.01 -3.39
N SER A 91 -9.12 24.18 -3.06
CA SER A 91 -8.80 23.69 -1.74
C SER A 91 -7.33 23.97 -1.39
N LEU A 92 -7.02 23.97 -0.10
CA LEU A 92 -5.66 23.97 0.45
C LEU A 92 -5.33 22.59 1.05
N ASN A 93 -5.93 21.53 0.51
CA ASN A 93 -5.73 20.17 0.98
C ASN A 93 -4.24 19.83 1.02
N THR A 94 -3.87 19.08 2.05
CA THR A 94 -2.58 18.39 2.11
C THR A 94 -2.69 16.98 1.54
N PHE A 95 -3.90 16.43 1.49
CA PHE A 95 -4.21 15.16 0.85
C PHE A 95 -5.68 15.07 0.44
N MET A 96 -5.97 14.47 -0.70
CA MET A 96 -7.31 14.12 -1.16
C MET A 96 -7.21 12.85 -2.02
N ASN A 97 -7.94 11.80 -1.67
CA ASN A 97 -7.99 10.59 -2.49
C ASN A 97 -9.24 9.75 -2.19
N ALA A 98 -9.40 8.68 -2.95
CA ALA A 98 -10.28 7.55 -2.66
C ALA A 98 -9.53 6.26 -2.98
N MET A 99 -9.88 5.18 -2.29
CA MET A 99 -9.17 3.90 -2.37
C MET A 99 -10.13 2.75 -2.24
N THR A 100 -9.93 1.71 -3.06
CA THR A 100 -10.64 0.44 -2.97
C THR A 100 -9.67 -0.68 -2.64
N SER A 101 -9.92 -1.36 -1.53
CA SER A 101 -9.25 -2.61 -1.13
C SER A 101 -10.07 -3.83 -1.57
N SER A 102 -9.72 -5.02 -1.08
CA SER A 102 -10.46 -6.25 -1.38
C SER A 102 -11.88 -6.29 -0.79
N ASP A 103 -12.09 -5.64 0.35
CA ASP A 103 -13.33 -5.73 1.12
C ASP A 103 -13.79 -4.42 1.80
N TRP A 104 -13.11 -3.32 1.50
CA TRP A 104 -13.49 -1.98 1.92
C TRP A 104 -13.14 -0.92 0.88
N THR A 105 -13.90 0.18 0.88
CA THR A 105 -13.65 1.38 0.08
C THR A 105 -13.61 2.58 1.02
N ALA A 106 -12.59 3.43 0.91
CA ALA A 106 -12.40 4.57 1.80
C ALA A 106 -12.15 5.88 1.05
N TYR A 107 -12.66 6.97 1.63
CA TYR A 107 -12.58 8.32 1.07
C TYR A 107 -11.92 9.28 2.06
N PRO A 108 -10.57 9.37 2.05
CA PRO A 108 -9.85 10.28 2.92
C PRO A 108 -9.48 11.63 2.30
N PHE A 109 -9.47 12.66 3.15
CA PHE A 109 -8.81 13.93 2.86
C PHE A 109 -8.15 14.50 4.12
N ALA A 110 -7.20 15.42 3.92
CA ALA A 110 -6.54 16.15 4.98
C ALA A 110 -6.37 17.64 4.62
N SER A 111 -6.43 18.50 5.63
CA SER A 111 -6.19 19.94 5.45
C SER A 111 -5.64 20.58 6.73
N LEU A 112 -4.78 21.58 6.54
CA LEU A 112 -4.30 22.49 7.58
C LEU A 112 -5.25 23.67 7.81
N ASN A 113 -6.22 23.89 6.93
CA ASN A 113 -7.15 25.02 7.00
C ASN A 113 -8.55 24.52 7.40
N ARG A 114 -9.11 25.04 8.51
CA ARG A 114 -10.42 24.59 9.03
C ARG A 114 -11.58 24.86 8.08
N LYS A 115 -11.58 25.98 7.35
CA LYS A 115 -12.63 26.29 6.36
C LYS A 115 -12.56 25.29 5.19
N ASP A 116 -11.35 25.02 4.71
CA ASP A 116 -11.11 24.03 3.69
C ASP A 116 -11.50 22.61 4.13
N TYR A 117 -11.15 22.22 5.36
CA TYR A 117 -11.55 20.94 5.94
C TYR A 117 -13.08 20.75 5.90
N TYR A 118 -13.85 21.76 6.32
CA TYR A 118 -15.31 21.69 6.26
C TYR A 118 -15.87 21.72 4.84
N ASN A 119 -15.24 22.45 3.92
CA ASN A 119 -15.61 22.42 2.51
C ASN A 119 -15.45 21.02 1.91
N LEU A 120 -14.33 20.36 2.20
CA LEU A 120 -14.05 18.99 1.75
C LEU A 120 -14.98 17.99 2.44
N LEU A 121 -15.24 18.15 3.74
CA LEU A 121 -16.15 17.29 4.49
C LEU A 121 -17.55 17.28 3.86
N ASP A 122 -18.10 18.47 3.57
CA ASP A 122 -19.40 18.60 2.93
C ASP A 122 -19.45 17.90 1.57
N VAL A 123 -18.40 18.06 0.74
CA VAL A 123 -18.32 17.45 -0.59
C VAL A 123 -18.20 15.93 -0.50
N TYR A 124 -17.36 15.40 0.40
CA TYR A 124 -17.15 13.97 0.58
C TYR A 124 -18.38 13.28 1.16
N LEU A 125 -19.03 13.85 2.18
CA LEU A 125 -20.26 13.28 2.75
C LEU A 125 -21.37 13.19 1.70
N ASP A 126 -21.52 14.23 0.87
CA ASP A 126 -22.56 14.25 -0.15
C ASP A 126 -22.24 13.29 -1.32
N ALA A 127 -20.97 13.21 -1.73
CA ALA A 127 -20.52 12.25 -2.74
C ALA A 127 -20.74 10.80 -2.28
N VAL A 128 -20.38 10.46 -1.04
CA VAL A 128 -20.52 9.09 -0.53
C VAL A 128 -21.98 8.73 -0.28
N PHE A 129 -22.78 9.57 0.38
CA PHE A 129 -24.12 9.16 0.81
C PHE A 129 -25.25 9.55 -0.15
N PHE A 130 -25.01 10.50 -1.05
CA PHE A 130 -26.02 11.03 -1.98
C PHE A 130 -25.49 11.16 -3.41
N SER A 131 -24.66 10.21 -3.85
CA SER A 131 -24.19 10.15 -5.24
C SER A 131 -25.36 10.02 -6.21
N ARG A 132 -25.25 10.70 -7.36
CA ARG A 132 -26.25 10.63 -8.42
C ARG A 132 -26.17 9.34 -9.22
N LEU A 133 -24.98 8.73 -9.28
CA LEU A 133 -24.66 7.55 -10.09
C LEU A 133 -25.25 7.65 -11.51
N ASP A 134 -24.99 8.72 -12.26
CA ASP A 134 -25.57 8.89 -13.59
C ASP A 134 -25.15 7.73 -14.52
N PRO A 135 -26.05 7.17 -15.36
CA PRO A 135 -25.70 6.10 -16.28
C PRO A 135 -24.52 6.45 -17.21
N MET A 136 -24.34 7.72 -17.56
CA MET A 136 -23.22 8.15 -18.41
C MET A 136 -21.90 8.20 -17.66
N ASP A 137 -21.93 8.46 -16.36
CA ASP A 137 -20.73 8.42 -15.52
C ASP A 137 -20.30 6.96 -15.30
N PHE A 138 -21.25 6.04 -15.07
CA PHE A 138 -20.98 4.59 -15.09
C PHE A 138 -20.37 4.13 -16.43
N ALA A 139 -20.91 4.58 -17.56
CA ALA A 139 -20.39 4.22 -18.88
C ALA A 139 -18.99 4.80 -19.16
N GLN A 140 -18.67 5.95 -18.55
CA GLN A 140 -17.34 6.56 -18.65
C GLN A 140 -16.34 5.84 -17.76
N GLU A 141 -16.62 5.76 -16.46
CA GLU A 141 -15.71 5.28 -15.44
C GLU A 141 -15.59 3.75 -15.45
N GLY A 142 -16.72 3.03 -15.56
CA GLY A 142 -16.74 1.58 -15.57
C GLY A 142 -16.42 1.00 -16.93
N HIS A 143 -17.46 0.67 -17.70
CA HIS A 143 -17.32 0.15 -19.05
C HIS A 143 -18.50 0.49 -19.96
N ARG A 144 -18.24 0.43 -21.26
CA ARG A 144 -19.24 0.50 -22.33
C ARG A 144 -18.70 -0.14 -23.60
N ILE A 145 -19.62 -0.43 -24.52
CA ILE A 145 -19.29 -0.76 -25.91
C ILE A 145 -19.44 0.49 -26.79
N GLU A 146 -18.52 0.67 -27.72
CA GLU A 146 -18.61 1.67 -28.78
C GLU A 146 -18.19 1.05 -30.12
N PHE A 147 -18.69 1.59 -31.22
CA PHE A 147 -18.15 1.30 -32.55
C PHE A 147 -16.73 1.89 -32.68
N SER A 148 -15.79 1.15 -33.26
CA SER A 148 -14.40 1.59 -33.40
C SER A 148 -14.28 2.84 -34.25
N GLU A 149 -15.16 2.99 -35.24
CA GLU A 149 -15.34 4.22 -36.01
C GLU A 149 -16.62 4.94 -35.53
N PRO A 150 -16.51 6.22 -35.11
CA PRO A 150 -17.68 7.00 -34.70
C PRO A 150 -18.77 7.04 -35.78
N ASP A 151 -20.02 6.88 -35.36
CA ASP A 151 -21.21 6.90 -36.21
C ASP A 151 -21.25 5.84 -37.35
N ASN A 152 -20.36 4.85 -37.33
CA ASN A 152 -20.34 3.75 -38.30
C ASN A 152 -20.73 2.40 -37.64
N PRO A 153 -22.00 1.97 -37.76
CA PRO A 153 -22.49 0.74 -37.15
C PRO A 153 -21.94 -0.55 -37.79
N GLU A 154 -21.27 -0.44 -38.93
CA GLU A 154 -20.61 -1.56 -39.60
C GLU A 154 -19.16 -1.78 -39.12
N SER A 155 -18.59 -0.80 -38.41
CA SER A 155 -17.26 -0.97 -37.80
C SER A 155 -17.31 -1.94 -36.61
N PRO A 156 -16.20 -2.59 -36.25
CA PRO A 156 -16.18 -3.49 -35.09
C PRO A 156 -16.52 -2.78 -33.78
N LEU A 157 -17.23 -3.45 -32.88
CA LEU A 157 -17.37 -2.98 -31.49
C LEU A 157 -16.04 -3.11 -30.72
N VAL A 158 -15.82 -2.20 -29.77
CA VAL A 158 -14.70 -2.19 -28.81
C VAL A 158 -15.20 -1.87 -27.40
N PHE A 159 -14.54 -2.42 -26.37
CA PHE A 159 -14.75 -2.01 -24.99
C PHE A 159 -13.99 -0.71 -24.68
N LYS A 160 -14.63 0.19 -23.94
CA LYS A 160 -14.02 1.42 -23.39
C LYS A 160 -14.47 1.63 -21.95
N GLY A 161 -13.64 2.29 -21.15
CA GLY A 161 -13.91 2.61 -19.75
C GLY A 161 -12.63 3.05 -19.04
N VAL A 162 -12.72 3.83 -17.97
CA VAL A 162 -11.54 4.24 -17.18
C VAL A 162 -10.99 3.03 -16.42
N VAL A 163 -11.78 2.47 -15.51
CA VAL A 163 -11.43 1.30 -14.69
C VAL A 163 -11.12 0.09 -15.57
N TYR A 164 -11.86 -0.12 -16.66
CA TYR A 164 -11.55 -1.18 -17.63
C TYR A 164 -10.10 -1.10 -18.15
N ASN A 165 -9.63 0.09 -18.55
CA ASN A 165 -8.26 0.26 -19.06
C ASN A 165 -7.22 0.26 -17.95
N GLU A 166 -7.55 0.83 -16.79
CA GLU A 166 -6.71 0.79 -15.60
C GLU A 166 -6.40 -0.65 -15.20
N MET A 167 -7.43 -1.50 -15.10
CA MET A 167 -7.25 -2.90 -14.73
C MET A 167 -6.55 -3.73 -15.81
N LYS A 168 -6.67 -3.37 -17.10
CA LYS A 168 -5.80 -3.96 -18.16
C LYS A 168 -4.32 -3.63 -17.93
N GLY A 169 -4.03 -2.40 -17.46
CA GLY A 169 -2.68 -2.01 -17.04
C GLY A 169 -2.22 -2.74 -15.78
N ALA A 170 -3.01 -2.72 -14.71
CA ALA A 170 -2.68 -3.34 -13.43
C ALA A 170 -2.45 -4.86 -13.55
N MET A 171 -3.28 -5.55 -14.34
CA MET A 171 -3.20 -7.00 -14.57
C MET A 171 -2.18 -7.40 -15.67
N SER A 172 -1.45 -6.45 -16.24
CA SER A 172 -0.27 -6.75 -17.08
C SER A 172 0.97 -7.09 -16.26
N SER A 173 0.97 -6.73 -14.97
CA SER A 173 2.04 -7.05 -14.02
C SER A 173 2.00 -8.54 -13.63
N VAL A 174 3.15 -9.22 -13.76
CA VAL A 174 3.30 -10.63 -13.35
C VAL A 174 3.10 -10.81 -11.85
N PRO A 175 3.71 -9.99 -10.94
CA PRO A 175 3.41 -10.04 -9.51
C PRO A 175 1.91 -9.91 -9.19
N SER A 176 1.18 -9.00 -9.85
CA SER A 176 -0.26 -8.83 -9.65
C SER A 176 -1.03 -10.09 -10.05
N THR A 177 -0.69 -10.66 -11.21
CA THR A 177 -1.30 -11.92 -11.67
C THR A 177 -0.99 -13.07 -10.72
N LEU A 178 0.24 -13.15 -10.21
CA LEU A 178 0.68 -14.16 -9.26
C LEU A 178 -0.07 -14.06 -7.93
N TRP A 179 -0.21 -12.86 -7.38
CA TRP A 179 -0.99 -12.62 -6.16
C TRP A 179 -2.46 -13.00 -6.33
N GLN A 180 -3.11 -12.50 -7.38
CA GLN A 180 -4.52 -12.82 -7.66
C GLN A 180 -4.74 -14.32 -7.86
N THR A 181 -3.82 -15.00 -8.55
CA THR A 181 -3.89 -16.46 -8.74
C THR A 181 -3.69 -17.21 -7.42
N LEU A 182 -2.77 -16.78 -6.55
CA LEU A 182 -2.58 -17.38 -5.24
C LEU A 182 -3.80 -17.19 -4.35
N SER A 183 -4.30 -15.95 -4.24
CA SER A 183 -5.47 -15.59 -3.43
C SER A 183 -6.72 -16.38 -3.85
N LYS A 184 -6.91 -16.61 -5.15
CA LYS A 184 -7.99 -17.45 -5.68
C LYS A 184 -8.06 -18.84 -5.04
N TYR A 185 -6.90 -19.45 -4.77
CA TYR A 185 -6.82 -20.78 -4.17
C TYR A 185 -6.64 -20.75 -2.65
N LEU A 186 -6.09 -19.66 -2.11
CA LEU A 186 -5.87 -19.52 -0.69
C LEU A 186 -7.13 -19.11 0.07
N TYR A 187 -8.01 -18.33 -0.58
CA TYR A 187 -9.26 -17.80 -0.03
C TYR A 187 -10.50 -18.20 -0.85
N PRO A 188 -10.72 -19.51 -1.11
CA PRO A 188 -11.70 -19.98 -2.12
C PRO A 188 -13.17 -19.74 -1.76
N THR A 189 -13.51 -19.36 -0.51
CA THR A 189 -14.92 -19.20 -0.08
C THR A 189 -15.28 -17.80 0.40
N THR A 190 -14.29 -16.92 0.58
CA THR A 190 -14.47 -15.52 0.99
C THR A 190 -14.30 -14.59 -0.20
N THR A 191 -14.60 -13.29 -0.06
CA THR A 191 -14.50 -12.32 -1.16
C THR A 191 -13.10 -12.22 -1.78
N TYR A 192 -12.04 -12.60 -1.05
CA TYR A 192 -10.64 -12.41 -1.45
C TYR A 192 -10.17 -13.27 -2.63
N HIS A 193 -10.94 -14.27 -3.08
CA HIS A 193 -10.66 -14.94 -4.37
C HIS A 193 -11.11 -14.12 -5.59
N HIS A 194 -11.88 -13.06 -5.38
CA HIS A 194 -12.27 -12.13 -6.42
C HIS A 194 -11.29 -10.96 -6.51
N ASN A 195 -11.06 -10.50 -7.73
CA ASN A 195 -10.38 -9.23 -7.95
C ASN A 195 -11.37 -8.08 -7.75
N SER A 196 -11.32 -7.41 -6.59
CA SER A 196 -12.19 -6.27 -6.26
C SER A 196 -11.98 -5.05 -7.17
N GLY A 197 -10.76 -4.90 -7.71
CA GLY A 197 -10.44 -3.89 -8.74
C GLY A 197 -11.12 -4.18 -10.08
N GLY A 198 -11.40 -5.45 -10.35
CA GLY A 198 -12.07 -5.95 -11.55
C GLY A 198 -11.13 -6.69 -12.48
N ASP A 199 -11.51 -7.91 -12.88
CA ASP A 199 -10.83 -8.63 -13.95
C ASP A 199 -11.29 -8.07 -15.29
N PRO A 200 -10.39 -7.67 -16.22
CA PRO A 200 -10.80 -7.09 -17.50
C PRO A 200 -11.78 -7.95 -18.31
N ALA A 201 -11.73 -9.28 -18.15
CA ALA A 201 -12.66 -10.18 -18.81
C ALA A 201 -14.08 -10.16 -18.20
N SER A 202 -14.21 -9.78 -16.93
CA SER A 202 -15.45 -9.79 -16.15
C SER A 202 -16.04 -8.40 -15.92
N ILE A 203 -15.23 -7.33 -15.99
CA ILE A 203 -15.72 -5.94 -15.92
C ILE A 203 -16.91 -5.70 -16.86
N PRO A 204 -16.88 -6.14 -18.14
CA PRO A 204 -18.00 -5.94 -19.06
C PRO A 204 -19.32 -6.66 -18.68
N ASP A 205 -19.29 -7.54 -17.67
CA ASP A 205 -20.48 -8.23 -17.16
C ASP A 205 -21.25 -7.39 -16.15
N LEU A 206 -20.64 -6.33 -15.59
CA LEU A 206 -21.30 -5.44 -14.63
C LEU A 206 -22.43 -4.66 -15.29
N SER A 207 -23.65 -4.81 -14.80
CA SER A 207 -24.77 -3.95 -15.19
C SER A 207 -24.86 -2.70 -14.32
N TYR A 208 -25.41 -1.62 -14.89
CA TYR A 208 -25.70 -0.40 -14.14
C TYR A 208 -26.68 -0.64 -12.96
N GLN A 209 -27.57 -1.64 -13.06
CA GLN A 209 -28.45 -1.97 -11.95
C GLN A 209 -27.69 -2.62 -10.78
N GLN A 210 -26.78 -3.55 -11.06
CA GLN A 210 -25.91 -4.14 -10.03
C GLN A 210 -25.07 -3.09 -9.31
N LEU A 211 -24.54 -2.09 -10.04
CA LEU A 211 -23.83 -0.96 -9.41
C LEU A 211 -24.73 -0.22 -8.40
N LYS A 212 -25.97 0.11 -8.78
CA LYS A 212 -26.92 0.80 -7.91
C LYS A 212 -27.34 -0.05 -6.71
N ASP A 213 -27.58 -1.34 -6.92
CA ASP A 213 -27.96 -2.27 -5.86
C ASP A 213 -26.82 -2.43 -4.84
N PHE A 214 -25.58 -2.51 -5.34
CA PHE A 214 -24.37 -2.54 -4.52
C PHE A 214 -24.23 -1.24 -3.70
N TYR A 215 -24.42 -0.07 -4.32
CA TYR A 215 -24.43 1.23 -3.64
C TYR A 215 -25.49 1.32 -2.53
N GLN A 216 -26.74 0.97 -2.83
CA GLN A 216 -27.84 1.05 -1.87
C GLN A 216 -27.59 0.25 -0.59
N THR A 217 -26.89 -0.87 -0.70
CA THR A 217 -26.59 -1.75 0.42
C THR A 217 -25.28 -1.36 1.12
N HIS A 218 -24.19 -1.16 0.38
CA HIS A 218 -22.85 -1.00 0.95
C HIS A 218 -22.51 0.44 1.35
N TYR A 219 -23.12 1.46 0.72
CA TYR A 219 -22.89 2.88 1.05
C TYR A 219 -23.87 3.41 2.10
N HIS A 220 -24.67 2.53 2.69
CA HIS A 220 -25.57 2.88 3.78
C HIS A 220 -24.78 3.21 5.08
N PRO A 221 -25.12 4.27 5.84
CA PRO A 221 -24.35 4.66 7.02
C PRO A 221 -24.24 3.62 8.14
N SER A 222 -25.19 2.69 8.26
CA SER A 222 -25.08 1.54 9.18
C SER A 222 -23.87 0.65 8.91
N ASN A 223 -23.34 0.68 7.68
CA ASN A 223 -22.13 -0.03 7.28
C ASN A 223 -20.86 0.84 7.37
N ALA A 224 -21.02 2.15 7.59
CA ALA A 224 -19.93 3.11 7.52
C ALA A 224 -19.10 3.20 8.80
N ILE A 225 -17.81 3.47 8.61
CA ILE A 225 -16.82 3.74 9.65
C ILE A 225 -16.30 5.16 9.42
N PHE A 226 -16.67 6.08 10.30
CA PHE A 226 -16.14 7.44 10.30
C PHE A 226 -14.87 7.48 11.12
N MET A 227 -13.81 8.07 10.59
CA MET A 227 -12.53 8.19 11.26
C MET A 227 -12.00 9.60 11.11
N THR A 228 -11.52 10.20 12.20
CA THR A 228 -10.99 11.57 12.18
C THR A 228 -9.74 11.70 13.04
N PHE A 229 -8.87 12.63 12.69
CA PHE A 229 -7.65 12.95 13.42
C PHE A 229 -7.45 14.48 13.45
N GLY A 230 -6.95 15.01 14.56
CA GLY A 230 -6.51 16.40 14.68
C GLY A 230 -7.10 17.14 15.89
N ASP A 231 -7.06 18.47 15.82
CA ASP A 231 -7.43 19.39 16.90
C ASP A 231 -8.90 19.82 16.90
N ILE A 232 -9.71 19.38 15.92
CA ILE A 232 -11.15 19.63 15.89
C ILE A 232 -11.87 18.66 16.83
N PRO A 233 -12.67 19.13 17.80
CA PRO A 233 -13.38 18.26 18.72
C PRO A 233 -14.38 17.31 18.03
N ALA A 234 -14.44 16.06 18.49
CA ALA A 234 -15.35 15.04 17.97
C ALA A 234 -16.82 15.50 17.89
N ALA A 235 -17.33 16.21 18.90
CA ALA A 235 -18.71 16.72 18.90
C ALA A 235 -19.01 17.70 17.76
N GLU A 236 -18.05 18.52 17.33
CA GLU A 236 -18.22 19.48 16.24
C GLU A 236 -18.35 18.73 14.90
N LEU A 237 -17.51 17.71 14.69
CA LEU A 237 -17.53 16.83 13.54
C LEU A 237 -18.82 16.00 13.49
N GLN A 238 -19.22 15.43 14.62
CA GLN A 238 -20.46 14.67 14.76
C GLN A 238 -21.71 15.50 14.41
N SER A 239 -21.73 16.80 14.75
CA SER A 239 -22.82 17.71 14.33
C SER A 239 -22.91 17.80 12.80
N ARG A 240 -21.76 17.92 12.12
CA ARG A 240 -21.70 17.93 10.65
C ARG A 240 -22.15 16.61 10.05
N PHE A 241 -21.70 15.48 10.60
CA PHE A 241 -22.09 14.16 10.11
C PHE A 241 -23.61 13.97 10.20
N GLU A 242 -24.20 14.36 11.34
CA GLU A 242 -25.64 14.28 11.56
C GLU A 242 -26.43 15.18 10.61
N GLU A 243 -26.08 16.46 10.55
CA GLU A 243 -26.81 17.46 9.74
C GLU A 243 -26.70 17.21 8.23
N GLN A 244 -25.52 16.80 7.75
CA GLN A 244 -25.27 16.67 6.31
C GLN A 244 -25.65 15.29 5.78
N ALA A 245 -25.62 14.22 6.60
CA ALA A 245 -25.84 12.86 6.13
C ALA A 245 -26.73 12.00 7.04
N LEU A 246 -26.29 11.69 8.26
CA LEU A 246 -26.80 10.57 9.05
C LEU A 246 -28.28 10.71 9.46
N ALA A 247 -28.76 11.94 9.67
CA ALA A 247 -30.15 12.19 10.05
C ALA A 247 -31.19 11.75 8.98
N ARG A 248 -30.76 11.56 7.73
CA ARG A 248 -31.63 11.15 6.61
C ARG A 248 -31.83 9.63 6.50
N PHE A 249 -31.15 8.83 7.31
CA PHE A 249 -31.17 7.37 7.23
C PHE A 249 -31.85 6.73 8.45
N GLU A 250 -32.49 5.58 8.19
CA GLU A 250 -32.92 4.63 9.21
C GLU A 250 -31.90 3.50 9.33
N PRO A 251 -31.93 2.66 10.39
CA PRO A 251 -31.06 1.49 10.45
C PRO A 251 -31.24 0.56 9.24
N LEU A 252 -30.14 0.00 8.74
CA LEU A 252 -30.17 -1.09 7.76
C LEU A 252 -30.35 -2.44 8.46
N ASP A 253 -31.27 -3.26 7.95
CA ASP A 253 -31.56 -4.60 8.48
C ASP A 253 -30.55 -5.68 8.02
N VAL A 254 -29.47 -5.29 7.35
CA VAL A 254 -28.45 -6.17 6.77
C VAL A 254 -27.10 -5.85 7.38
N GLU A 255 -26.42 -6.87 7.90
CA GLU A 255 -25.05 -6.76 8.38
C GLU A 255 -24.06 -7.23 7.30
N ILE A 256 -23.26 -6.30 6.78
CA ILE A 256 -22.18 -6.63 5.84
C ILE A 256 -20.94 -7.05 6.62
N SER A 257 -20.45 -8.25 6.31
CA SER A 257 -19.22 -8.80 6.90
C SER A 257 -18.61 -9.85 5.97
N VAL A 258 -17.31 -10.04 6.08
CA VAL A 258 -16.60 -11.16 5.45
C VAL A 258 -16.63 -12.34 6.43
N PRO A 259 -17.09 -13.55 6.04
CA PRO A 259 -17.02 -14.73 6.89
C PRO A 259 -15.57 -15.21 7.08
N ASP A 260 -15.33 -16.13 8.01
CA ASP A 260 -14.04 -16.82 8.10
C ASP A 260 -13.88 -17.79 6.92
N GLU A 261 -12.67 -17.94 6.40
CA GLU A 261 -12.35 -18.83 5.30
C GLU A 261 -12.44 -20.30 5.72
N LYS A 262 -12.90 -21.12 4.79
CA LYS A 262 -13.07 -22.55 5.03
C LYS A 262 -11.72 -23.27 4.92
N ARG A 263 -11.24 -23.79 6.05
CA ARG A 263 -9.96 -24.50 6.13
C ARG A 263 -9.89 -25.73 5.21
N TYR A 264 -8.77 -25.88 4.51
CA TYR A 264 -8.43 -27.15 3.84
C TYR A 264 -8.03 -28.22 4.85
N LEU A 265 -8.37 -29.47 4.52
CA LEU A 265 -7.97 -30.65 5.29
C LEU A 265 -6.68 -31.30 4.78
N ALA A 266 -6.18 -30.86 3.63
CA ALA A 266 -4.92 -31.29 3.03
C ALA A 266 -4.36 -30.18 2.13
N PRO A 267 -3.03 -30.07 1.98
CA PRO A 267 -2.40 -29.09 1.11
C PRO A 267 -2.82 -29.26 -0.36
N LEU A 268 -2.95 -28.14 -1.06
CA LEU A 268 -3.31 -28.06 -2.46
C LEU A 268 -2.08 -27.74 -3.32
N ARG A 269 -1.98 -28.37 -4.50
CA ARG A 269 -1.00 -28.02 -5.53
C ARG A 269 -1.73 -27.63 -6.79
N VAL A 270 -1.34 -26.50 -7.37
CA VAL A 270 -2.00 -25.95 -8.56
C VAL A 270 -0.96 -25.47 -9.56
N GLU A 271 -1.25 -25.68 -10.83
CA GLU A 271 -0.52 -25.08 -11.94
C GLU A 271 -1.45 -24.18 -12.74
N GLU A 272 -1.05 -22.93 -12.93
CA GLU A 272 -1.72 -21.97 -13.81
C GLU A 272 -0.69 -21.27 -14.71
N ALA A 273 -1.16 -20.45 -15.65
CA ALA A 273 -0.30 -19.75 -16.59
C ALA A 273 -0.54 -18.23 -16.58
N TYR A 274 0.52 -17.46 -16.81
CA TYR A 274 0.45 -16.02 -17.01
C TYR A 274 0.86 -15.64 -18.44
N ALA A 275 0.41 -14.48 -18.90
CA ALA A 275 0.75 -14.00 -20.24
C ALA A 275 2.20 -13.52 -20.26
N TYR A 276 2.97 -14.01 -21.24
CA TYR A 276 4.37 -13.63 -21.41
C TYR A 276 4.60 -13.19 -22.86
N ASP A 277 4.53 -11.88 -23.07
CA ASP A 277 4.65 -11.25 -24.38
C ASP A 277 6.07 -10.67 -24.51
N GLU A 278 7.03 -11.45 -25.00
CA GLU A 278 8.39 -10.95 -25.30
C GLU A 278 8.41 -10.21 -26.64
N GLU A 279 8.91 -8.97 -26.65
CA GLU A 279 9.01 -8.13 -27.88
C GLU A 279 10.17 -8.52 -28.82
N THR A 280 11.01 -9.49 -28.43
CA THR A 280 12.06 -10.05 -29.30
C THR A 280 12.09 -11.57 -29.12
N PRO A 281 11.42 -12.33 -29.98
CA PRO A 281 11.67 -13.75 -30.08
C PRO A 281 13.03 -13.91 -30.78
N ASP A 282 14.09 -14.15 -30.02
CA ASP A 282 15.12 -15.02 -30.58
C ASP A 282 14.45 -16.39 -30.71
N GLU A 283 14.14 -16.79 -31.96
CA GLU A 283 13.43 -18.03 -32.31
C GLU A 283 14.14 -19.31 -31.80
N GLU A 284 15.29 -19.18 -31.14
CA GLU A 284 16.10 -20.27 -30.57
C GLU A 284 16.03 -20.40 -29.03
N THR A 285 15.48 -19.43 -28.30
CA THR A 285 15.34 -19.53 -26.83
C THR A 285 13.88 -19.76 -26.45
N GLN A 286 13.57 -20.99 -26.03
CA GLN A 286 12.37 -21.23 -25.23
C GLN A 286 12.42 -20.33 -23.98
N PRO A 287 11.27 -19.94 -23.37
CA PRO A 287 11.26 -19.25 -22.09
C PRO A 287 11.70 -20.22 -20.98
N GLU A 288 12.97 -20.60 -20.99
CA GLU A 288 13.62 -21.35 -19.93
C GLU A 288 13.76 -20.44 -18.71
N ARG A 289 13.49 -21.00 -17.54
CA ARG A 289 13.63 -20.36 -16.24
C ARG A 289 12.81 -19.08 -16.11
N LYS A 290 11.50 -19.19 -16.35
CA LYS A 290 10.52 -18.09 -16.17
C LYS A 290 9.31 -18.48 -15.31
N THR A 291 9.25 -19.72 -14.81
CA THR A 291 8.14 -20.15 -13.94
C THR A 291 8.31 -19.57 -12.54
N HIS A 292 7.22 -19.09 -11.94
CA HIS A 292 7.17 -18.71 -10.53
C HIS A 292 6.65 -19.90 -9.70
N LEU A 293 7.38 -20.25 -8.64
CA LEU A 293 6.98 -21.28 -7.69
C LEU A 293 6.78 -20.63 -6.32
N VAL A 294 5.54 -20.65 -5.82
CA VAL A 294 5.20 -20.03 -4.53
C VAL A 294 4.41 -20.99 -3.65
N MET A 295 4.66 -20.91 -2.34
CA MET A 295 3.87 -21.58 -1.32
C MET A 295 3.22 -20.53 -0.43
N GLY A 296 1.91 -20.63 -0.21
CA GLY A 296 1.13 -19.76 0.66
C GLY A 296 0.43 -20.55 1.76
N TRP A 297 0.37 -20.00 2.96
CA TRP A 297 -0.34 -20.53 4.13
C TRP A 297 -1.36 -19.52 4.61
N LEU A 298 -2.59 -19.97 4.80
CA LEU A 298 -3.62 -19.18 5.46
C LEU A 298 -3.46 -19.32 6.97
N LEU A 299 -3.37 -18.21 7.68
CA LEU A 299 -3.17 -18.16 9.14
C LEU A 299 -4.43 -17.66 9.87
N GLY A 300 -4.25 -17.10 11.07
CA GLY A 300 -5.32 -16.59 11.93
C GLY A 300 -5.88 -15.23 11.49
N ALA A 301 -6.79 -14.69 12.29
CA ALA A 301 -7.46 -13.43 12.00
C ALA A 301 -6.54 -12.21 12.25
N ALA A 302 -6.56 -11.24 11.33
CA ALA A 302 -5.81 -9.98 11.46
C ALA A 302 -6.25 -9.15 12.69
N THR A 303 -7.49 -9.32 13.14
CA THR A 303 -8.02 -8.65 14.34
C THR A 303 -7.49 -9.20 15.66
N ASN A 304 -6.85 -10.37 15.67
CA ASN A 304 -6.19 -10.92 16.85
C ASN A 304 -4.74 -10.44 16.90
N LEU A 305 -4.51 -9.30 17.57
CA LEU A 305 -3.20 -8.65 17.63
C LEU A 305 -2.07 -9.58 18.08
N MET A 306 -2.30 -10.44 19.07
CA MET A 306 -1.25 -11.36 19.55
C MET A 306 -0.89 -12.39 18.48
N GLU A 307 -1.88 -13.02 17.83
CA GLU A 307 -1.63 -13.99 16.76
C GLU A 307 -1.02 -13.36 15.51
N SER A 308 -1.47 -12.15 15.15
CA SER A 308 -0.88 -11.37 14.06
C SER A 308 0.58 -11.05 14.33
N MET A 309 0.91 -10.55 15.53
CA MET A 309 2.29 -10.24 15.90
C MET A 309 3.18 -11.49 16.04
N GLU A 310 2.62 -12.64 16.42
CA GLU A 310 3.32 -13.93 16.36
C GLU A 310 3.65 -14.34 14.92
N ALA A 311 2.72 -14.16 13.99
CA ALA A 311 2.92 -14.45 12.57
C ALA A 311 3.98 -13.52 11.96
N HIS A 312 3.91 -12.23 12.26
CA HIS A 312 4.90 -11.23 11.85
C HIS A 312 6.30 -11.54 12.40
N LEU A 313 6.40 -11.92 13.68
CA LEU A 313 7.67 -12.31 14.29
C LEU A 313 8.27 -13.55 13.60
N LEU A 314 7.44 -14.58 13.34
CA LEU A 314 7.90 -15.77 12.63
C LEU A 314 8.32 -15.45 11.19
N ALA A 315 7.56 -14.62 10.48
CA ALA A 315 7.89 -14.20 9.12
C ALA A 315 9.23 -13.46 9.07
N SER A 316 9.45 -12.49 9.97
CA SER A 316 10.72 -11.78 10.10
C SER A 316 11.87 -12.75 10.41
N ALA A 317 11.68 -13.66 11.37
CA ALA A 317 12.67 -14.68 11.71
C ALA A 317 13.03 -15.60 10.53
N LEU A 318 12.14 -15.82 9.57
CA LEU A 318 12.35 -16.68 8.41
C LEU A 318 12.89 -15.93 7.17
N LEU A 319 12.49 -14.67 6.95
CA LEU A 319 12.65 -13.97 5.67
C LEU A 319 13.34 -12.58 5.71
N ASP A 320 13.52 -11.95 6.87
CA ASP A 320 13.85 -10.51 6.95
C ASP A 320 15.20 -10.10 6.33
N ASN A 321 16.21 -10.97 6.35
CA ASN A 321 17.50 -10.69 5.73
C ASN A 321 18.18 -11.96 5.21
N SER A 322 19.29 -11.80 4.48
CA SER A 322 20.05 -12.90 3.86
C SER A 322 20.63 -13.93 4.85
N ALA A 323 20.66 -13.64 6.15
CA ALA A 323 21.02 -14.63 7.18
C ALA A 323 19.81 -15.39 7.76
N SER A 324 18.57 -14.94 7.48
CA SER A 324 17.36 -15.67 7.85
C SER A 324 17.28 -17.00 7.08
N PRO A 325 16.91 -18.10 7.74
CA PRO A 325 17.10 -19.45 7.20
C PRO A 325 16.32 -19.72 5.90
N LEU A 326 15.10 -19.20 5.78
CA LEU A 326 14.28 -19.39 4.58
C LEU A 326 14.76 -18.43 3.47
N GLN A 327 15.05 -17.18 3.78
CA GLN A 327 15.61 -16.24 2.81
C GLN A 327 16.90 -16.77 2.19
N MET A 328 17.84 -17.22 3.03
CA MET A 328 19.11 -17.80 2.58
C MET A 328 18.87 -19.01 1.66
N ALA A 329 17.94 -19.89 1.99
CA ALA A 329 17.60 -21.04 1.16
C ALA A 329 16.99 -20.65 -0.20
N LEU A 330 16.18 -19.59 -0.25
CA LEU A 330 15.56 -19.09 -1.48
C LEU A 330 16.55 -18.32 -2.36
N GLU A 331 17.52 -17.62 -1.77
CA GLU A 331 18.55 -16.87 -2.50
C GLU A 331 19.66 -17.76 -3.07
N THR A 332 20.01 -18.84 -2.37
CA THR A 332 21.16 -19.70 -2.72
C THR A 332 20.79 -20.96 -3.50
N THR A 333 19.50 -21.22 -3.71
CA THR A 333 19.05 -22.43 -4.41
C THR A 333 19.30 -22.35 -5.91
N GLU A 334 19.72 -23.47 -6.50
CA GLU A 334 19.85 -23.60 -7.96
C GLU A 334 18.50 -23.77 -8.67
N LEU A 335 17.42 -24.03 -7.91
CA LEU A 335 16.07 -24.28 -8.42
C LEU A 335 15.41 -23.05 -9.06
N GLY A 336 15.88 -21.84 -8.75
CA GLY A 336 15.34 -20.56 -9.22
C GLY A 336 16.44 -19.53 -9.45
N THR A 337 16.07 -18.33 -9.90
CA THR A 337 17.03 -17.23 -10.11
C THR A 337 17.02 -16.21 -8.97
N ALA A 338 15.87 -16.04 -8.30
CA ALA A 338 15.71 -15.11 -7.20
C ALA A 338 14.51 -15.51 -6.31
N PRO A 339 14.45 -15.03 -5.06
CA PRO A 339 13.22 -15.09 -4.26
C PRO A 339 12.05 -14.40 -4.95
N SER A 340 10.84 -14.92 -4.73
CA SER A 340 9.61 -14.32 -5.26
C SER A 340 9.35 -12.94 -4.65
N PRO A 341 8.80 -11.99 -5.42
CA PRO A 341 8.37 -10.69 -4.87
C PRO A 341 7.20 -10.79 -3.88
N LEU A 342 6.56 -11.96 -3.75
CA LEU A 342 5.49 -12.19 -2.77
C LEU A 342 5.98 -12.72 -1.42
N CYS A 343 7.29 -12.96 -1.24
CA CYS A 343 7.81 -13.46 0.04
C CYS A 343 7.49 -12.50 1.19
N GLY A 344 6.83 -12.98 2.24
CA GLY A 344 6.49 -12.18 3.41
C GLY A 344 5.21 -12.63 4.10
N LEU A 345 4.66 -11.73 4.92
CA LEU A 345 3.35 -11.85 5.54
C LEU A 345 2.42 -10.76 4.96
N ASP A 346 1.22 -11.14 4.56
CA ASP A 346 0.15 -10.21 4.21
C ASP A 346 -0.91 -10.21 5.32
N ASP A 347 -1.26 -9.03 5.79
CA ASP A 347 -2.27 -8.77 6.82
C ASP A 347 -3.38 -7.83 6.34
N SER A 348 -3.50 -7.66 5.02
CA SER A 348 -4.48 -6.77 4.38
C SER A 348 -5.90 -7.35 4.36
N GLN A 349 -6.02 -8.67 4.52
CA GLN A 349 -7.27 -9.42 4.51
C GLN A 349 -7.71 -9.80 5.92
N LYS A 350 -8.97 -10.26 6.10
CA LYS A 350 -9.52 -10.68 7.39
C LYS A 350 -8.64 -11.72 8.09
N GLU A 351 -8.08 -12.65 7.33
CA GLU A 351 -7.17 -13.68 7.80
C GLU A 351 -5.83 -13.55 7.08
N LEU A 352 -4.76 -13.56 7.87
CA LEU A 352 -3.39 -13.33 7.43
C LEU A 352 -2.95 -14.43 6.45
N CYS A 353 -2.01 -14.14 5.56
CA CYS A 353 -1.26 -15.19 4.89
C CYS A 353 0.25 -15.01 4.95
N PHE A 354 0.95 -16.14 5.04
CA PHE A 354 2.41 -16.21 4.89
C PHE A 354 2.74 -16.80 3.53
N VAL A 355 3.63 -16.16 2.78
CA VAL A 355 4.01 -16.57 1.43
C VAL A 355 5.53 -16.64 1.32
N CYS A 356 6.04 -17.67 0.65
CA CYS A 356 7.44 -17.78 0.25
C CYS A 356 7.57 -18.43 -1.13
N GLY A 357 8.59 -18.08 -1.89
CA GLY A 357 8.69 -18.51 -3.28
C GLY A 357 10.01 -18.19 -3.96
N ILE A 358 10.16 -18.70 -5.16
CA ILE A 358 11.22 -18.35 -6.10
C ILE A 358 10.62 -17.98 -7.45
N GLU A 359 11.31 -17.11 -8.17
CA GLU A 359 11.10 -16.85 -9.59
C GLU A 359 12.25 -17.41 -10.43
N GLY A 360 12.02 -17.53 -11.74
CA GLY A 360 12.99 -18.05 -12.69
C GLY A 360 13.27 -19.55 -12.56
N SER A 361 12.21 -20.33 -12.35
CA SER A 361 12.26 -21.79 -12.19
C SER A 361 11.54 -22.50 -13.36
N GLU A 362 11.31 -23.80 -13.18
CA GLU A 362 10.58 -24.70 -14.09
C GLU A 362 9.50 -25.49 -13.37
N THR A 363 8.45 -25.88 -14.10
CA THR A 363 7.29 -26.62 -13.55
C THR A 363 7.66 -27.99 -12.98
N ASP A 364 8.73 -28.62 -13.46
CA ASP A 364 9.20 -29.91 -12.96
C ASP A 364 9.96 -29.81 -11.62
N GLN A 365 10.39 -28.59 -11.22
CA GLN A 365 11.07 -28.34 -9.95
C GLN A 365 10.13 -28.15 -8.76
N VAL A 366 8.81 -28.08 -8.98
CA VAL A 366 7.80 -27.84 -7.92
C VAL A 366 8.01 -28.72 -6.69
N ARG A 367 8.25 -30.02 -6.89
CA ARG A 367 8.44 -30.95 -5.75
C ARG A 367 9.74 -30.72 -5.01
N ASN A 368 10.83 -30.45 -5.72
CA ASN A 368 12.14 -30.16 -5.13
C ASN A 368 12.07 -28.86 -4.33
N PHE A 369 11.38 -27.85 -4.87
CA PHE A 369 11.14 -26.58 -4.20
C PHE A 369 10.30 -26.75 -2.92
N GLU A 370 9.19 -27.49 -2.98
CA GLU A 370 8.40 -27.81 -1.78
C GLU A 370 9.23 -28.53 -0.71
N GLU A 371 10.06 -29.49 -1.11
CA GLU A 371 10.92 -30.22 -0.18
C GLU A 371 11.96 -29.31 0.46
N LEU A 372 12.58 -28.41 -0.31
CA LEU A 372 13.51 -27.39 0.20
C LEU A 372 12.85 -26.56 1.30
N VAL A 373 11.70 -25.93 1.00
CA VAL A 373 10.99 -25.07 1.96
C VAL A 373 10.58 -25.85 3.20
N LEU A 374 9.94 -27.02 3.03
CA LEU A 374 9.49 -27.83 4.16
C LEU A 374 10.64 -28.36 5.02
N ASN A 375 11.81 -28.65 4.42
CA ASN A 375 13.00 -29.05 5.18
C ASN A 375 13.53 -27.90 6.03
N VAL A 376 13.63 -26.69 5.48
CA VAL A 376 14.02 -25.51 6.27
C VAL A 376 13.06 -25.28 7.44
N LEU A 377 11.76 -25.36 7.20
CA LEU A 377 10.76 -25.19 8.25
C LEU A 377 10.86 -26.30 9.33
N ARG A 378 11.16 -27.54 8.95
CA ARG A 378 11.41 -28.64 9.91
C ARG A 378 12.67 -28.39 10.74
N GLU A 379 13.74 -27.90 10.14
CA GLU A 379 14.97 -27.54 10.86
C GLU A 379 14.69 -26.44 11.88
N VAL A 380 13.96 -25.39 11.51
CA VAL A 380 13.55 -24.33 12.44
C VAL A 380 12.64 -24.87 13.55
N ALA A 381 11.69 -25.76 13.23
CA ALA A 381 10.81 -26.35 14.25
C ALA A 381 11.53 -27.31 15.21
N GLN A 382 12.62 -27.96 14.79
CA GLN A 382 13.38 -28.88 15.64
C GLN A 382 14.47 -28.16 16.43
N HIS A 383 15.28 -27.37 15.74
CA HIS A 383 16.49 -26.77 16.30
C HIS A 383 16.28 -25.33 16.76
N GLY A 384 15.27 -24.63 16.22
CA GLY A 384 15.06 -23.20 16.45
C GLY A 384 16.01 -22.37 15.61
N ILE A 385 16.06 -21.07 15.93
CA ILE A 385 17.09 -20.15 15.41
C ILE A 385 17.86 -19.55 16.59
N PRO A 386 19.09 -19.05 16.39
CA PRO A 386 19.86 -18.39 17.43
C PRO A 386 19.06 -17.26 18.11
N ARG A 387 19.13 -17.22 19.45
CA ARG A 387 18.33 -16.30 20.26
C ARG A 387 18.56 -14.82 19.93
N ASP A 388 19.80 -14.46 19.64
CA ASP A 388 20.17 -13.10 19.21
C ASP A 388 19.52 -12.71 17.87
N GLN A 389 19.29 -13.67 16.97
CA GLN A 389 18.51 -13.44 15.76
C GLN A 389 17.01 -13.26 16.07
N VAL A 390 16.43 -14.04 16.98
CA VAL A 390 15.03 -13.84 17.43
C VAL A 390 14.84 -12.46 18.05
N GLU A 391 15.76 -12.05 18.92
CA GLU A 391 15.74 -10.73 19.55
C GLU A 391 15.90 -9.60 18.51
N ALA A 392 16.72 -9.80 17.47
CA ALA A 392 16.85 -8.89 16.34
C ALA A 392 15.55 -8.81 15.50
N SER A 393 14.92 -9.95 15.20
CA SER A 393 13.64 -9.98 14.47
C SER A 393 12.53 -9.27 15.25
N LEU A 394 12.43 -9.46 16.57
CA LEU A 394 11.48 -8.71 17.40
C LEU A 394 11.81 -7.21 17.42
N HIS A 395 13.09 -6.85 17.42
CA HIS A 395 13.52 -5.44 17.33
C HIS A 395 13.09 -4.81 16.00
N GLN A 396 13.32 -5.49 14.88
CA GLN A 396 12.89 -5.04 13.55
C GLN A 396 11.37 -4.96 13.44
N LEU A 397 10.64 -5.95 13.97
CA LEU A 397 9.19 -5.91 14.03
C LEU A 397 8.68 -4.70 14.83
N GLU A 398 9.25 -4.45 16.01
CA GLU A 398 8.90 -3.27 16.81
C GLU A 398 9.17 -1.97 16.05
N LEU A 399 10.27 -1.88 15.30
CA LEU A 399 10.61 -0.72 14.48
C LEU A 399 9.62 -0.52 13.34
N GLN A 400 9.34 -1.57 12.55
CA GLN A 400 8.42 -1.54 11.42
C GLN A 400 7.01 -1.11 11.86
N GLN A 401 6.55 -1.64 12.99
CA GLN A 401 5.22 -1.34 13.51
C GLN A 401 5.12 0.03 14.20
N ARG A 402 6.24 0.57 14.69
CA ARG A 402 6.27 1.93 15.27
C ARG A 402 6.50 3.02 14.22
N GLU A 403 7.11 2.68 13.09
CA GLU A 403 7.49 3.64 12.09
C GLU A 403 6.28 4.20 11.35
N ILE A 404 6.14 5.52 11.40
CA ILE A 404 5.11 6.28 10.69
C ILE A 404 5.87 7.25 9.78
N THR A 405 5.92 6.94 8.48
CA THR A 405 6.70 7.71 7.50
C THR A 405 5.88 8.89 6.97
N GLY A 406 6.49 10.05 6.74
CA GLY A 406 5.80 11.19 6.12
C GLY A 406 5.69 11.09 4.58
N ASP A 407 6.19 10.00 3.99
CA ASP A 407 6.40 9.88 2.55
C ASP A 407 5.16 9.29 1.88
N GLY A 408 4.25 10.18 1.45
CA GLY A 408 3.10 9.86 0.60
C GLY A 408 1.74 10.15 1.24
N TYR A 409 1.56 9.82 2.53
CA TYR A 409 0.33 10.10 3.28
C TYR A 409 0.59 11.00 4.49
N PRO A 410 -0.34 11.91 4.85
CA PRO A 410 -0.27 12.65 6.10
C PRO A 410 -0.19 11.72 7.31
N TYR A 411 0.52 12.15 8.36
CA TYR A 411 0.72 11.37 9.59
C TYR A 411 -0.60 10.86 10.18
N GLY A 412 -1.60 11.76 10.31
CA GLY A 412 -2.91 11.39 10.81
C GLY A 412 -3.59 10.32 9.98
N LEU A 413 -3.46 10.38 8.65
CA LEU A 413 -4.06 9.41 7.74
C LEU A 413 -3.44 8.02 7.91
N GLN A 414 -2.12 7.92 8.09
CA GLN A 414 -1.47 6.62 8.33
C GLN A 414 -1.98 5.94 9.60
N LEU A 415 -2.21 6.70 10.67
CA LEU A 415 -2.82 6.19 11.89
C LEU A 415 -4.26 5.72 11.65
N LEU A 416 -5.06 6.48 10.90
CA LEU A 416 -6.43 6.07 10.57
C LEU A 416 -6.44 4.79 9.73
N MET A 417 -5.55 4.67 8.74
CA MET A 417 -5.43 3.46 7.90
C MET A 417 -5.01 2.24 8.73
N THR A 418 -4.09 2.41 9.67
CA THR A 418 -3.68 1.34 10.61
C THR A 418 -4.87 0.86 11.42
N ALA A 419 -5.63 1.77 12.03
CA ALA A 419 -6.81 1.42 12.81
C ALA A 419 -7.98 0.87 11.97
N LEU A 420 -8.07 1.27 10.68
CA LEU A 420 -9.13 0.82 9.77
C LEU A 420 -9.10 -0.69 9.51
N THR A 421 -7.91 -1.31 9.46
CA THR A 421 -7.75 -2.76 9.26
C THR A 421 -8.57 -3.56 10.29
N SER A 422 -8.45 -3.21 11.57
CA SER A 422 -9.22 -3.83 12.66
C SER A 422 -10.68 -3.38 12.66
N ALA A 423 -10.95 -2.09 12.45
CA ALA A 423 -12.31 -1.55 12.47
C ALA A 423 -13.21 -2.18 11.38
N THR A 424 -12.68 -2.42 10.18
CA THR A 424 -13.39 -3.07 9.06
C THR A 424 -13.93 -4.44 9.47
N HIS A 425 -13.19 -5.18 10.29
CA HIS A 425 -13.58 -6.49 10.78
C HIS A 425 -14.18 -6.49 12.20
N ARG A 426 -14.55 -5.30 12.72
CA ARG A 426 -15.10 -5.11 14.08
C ARG A 426 -14.17 -5.59 15.19
N GLY A 427 -12.86 -5.55 14.95
CA GLY A 427 -11.83 -5.77 15.97
C GLY A 427 -11.62 -4.54 16.85
N ASP A 428 -10.59 -4.59 17.69
CA ASP A 428 -10.16 -3.44 18.50
C ASP A 428 -9.20 -2.53 17.69
N PRO A 429 -9.62 -1.32 17.28
CA PRO A 429 -8.75 -0.39 16.55
C PRO A 429 -7.68 0.27 17.43
N ILE A 430 -7.90 0.36 18.74
CA ILE A 430 -6.96 0.98 19.69
C ILE A 430 -5.76 0.06 19.90
N ALA A 431 -5.99 -1.25 19.97
CA ALA A 431 -4.93 -2.23 20.18
C ALA A 431 -3.84 -2.18 19.08
N LEU A 432 -4.20 -1.87 17.83
CA LEU A 432 -3.23 -1.70 16.73
C LEU A 432 -2.41 -0.41 16.86
N LEU A 433 -2.95 0.61 17.53
CA LEU A 433 -2.24 1.87 17.75
C LEU A 433 -1.36 1.84 19.01
N ASP A 434 -1.74 1.04 20.02
CA ASP A 434 -1.02 0.87 21.27
C ASP A 434 -0.34 -0.49 21.36
N LEU A 435 0.80 -0.61 20.66
CA LEU A 435 1.55 -1.87 20.52
C LEU A 435 2.45 -2.22 21.70
N ASP A 436 2.67 -1.29 22.63
CA ASP A 436 3.58 -1.48 23.77
C ASP A 436 3.27 -2.76 24.58
N PRO A 437 1.99 -3.08 24.91
CA PRO A 437 1.65 -4.26 25.69
C PRO A 437 1.96 -5.59 24.97
N VAL A 438 1.69 -5.68 23.66
CA VAL A 438 1.92 -6.92 22.90
C VAL A 438 3.41 -7.14 22.67
N ILE A 439 4.18 -6.07 22.40
CA ILE A 439 5.64 -6.15 22.25
C ILE A 439 6.31 -6.58 23.57
N ALA A 440 5.85 -6.06 24.72
CA ALA A 440 6.34 -6.49 26.02
C ALA A 440 6.09 -7.99 26.26
N THR A 441 4.88 -8.45 25.93
CA THR A 441 4.50 -9.87 26.03
C THR A 441 5.36 -10.74 25.12
N LEU A 442 5.58 -10.34 23.87
CA LEU A 442 6.45 -11.08 22.94
C LEU A 442 7.88 -11.15 23.46
N ARG A 443 8.41 -10.05 24.01
CA ARG A 443 9.77 -10.01 24.57
C ARG A 443 9.97 -11.02 25.70
N GLU A 444 8.95 -11.22 26.54
CA GLU A 444 8.96 -12.25 27.58
C GLU A 444 8.87 -13.66 26.99
N ARG A 445 8.02 -13.87 25.98
CA ARG A 445 7.83 -15.20 25.36
C ARG A 445 9.05 -15.69 24.58
N ILE A 446 9.75 -14.80 23.87
CA ILE A 446 10.97 -15.17 23.13
C ILE A 446 12.14 -15.54 24.05
N GLN A 447 12.01 -15.37 25.37
CA GLN A 447 12.99 -15.88 26.34
C GLN A 447 12.98 -17.43 26.42
N ASP A 448 11.89 -18.07 26.00
CA ASP A 448 11.83 -19.52 25.83
C ASP A 448 12.32 -19.91 24.43
N ASP A 449 13.43 -20.64 24.37
CA ASP A 449 14.04 -21.13 23.12
C ASP A 449 13.08 -22.04 22.31
N ASN A 450 12.01 -22.57 22.93
CA ASN A 450 11.00 -23.36 22.24
C ASN A 450 9.92 -22.51 21.56
N TYR A 451 9.85 -21.21 21.83
CA TYR A 451 8.76 -20.37 21.36
C TYR A 451 8.70 -20.31 19.83
N ILE A 452 9.80 -19.95 19.17
CA ILE A 452 9.86 -19.91 17.70
C ILE A 452 9.67 -21.30 17.08
N LYS A 453 10.18 -22.35 17.72
CA LYS A 453 9.99 -23.74 17.29
C LYS A 453 8.51 -24.10 17.20
N GLN A 454 7.77 -23.76 18.26
CA GLN A 454 6.33 -23.99 18.34
C GLN A 454 5.54 -23.14 17.34
N LEU A 455 5.97 -21.89 17.09
CA LEU A 455 5.36 -21.06 16.05
C LEU A 455 5.54 -21.67 14.66
N ALA A 456 6.76 -22.06 14.29
CA ALA A 456 7.05 -22.71 13.00
C ALA A 456 6.25 -24.02 12.83
N GLN A 457 6.17 -24.82 13.89
CA GLN A 457 5.40 -26.06 13.88
C GLN A 457 3.90 -25.79 13.68
N ARG A 458 3.30 -24.93 14.52
CA ARG A 458 1.85 -24.68 14.55
C ARG A 458 1.35 -23.89 13.34
N LEU A 459 2.04 -22.80 12.97
CA LEU A 459 1.57 -21.89 11.93
C LEU A 459 1.81 -22.43 10.52
N LEU A 460 2.89 -23.19 10.30
CA LEU A 460 3.34 -23.58 8.97
C LEU A 460 3.37 -25.11 8.74
N LEU A 461 4.01 -25.90 9.62
CA LEU A 461 4.18 -27.35 9.36
C LEU A 461 2.90 -28.17 9.57
N ASP A 462 2.18 -27.93 10.67
CA ASP A 462 0.94 -28.64 11.01
C ASP A 462 -0.27 -28.09 10.23
N ASN A 463 -0.14 -26.87 9.70
CA ASN A 463 -1.18 -26.19 8.97
C ASN A 463 -1.41 -26.82 7.58
N GLN A 464 -2.57 -27.45 7.42
CA GLN A 464 -2.97 -28.10 6.17
C GLN A 464 -3.56 -27.12 5.14
N HIS A 465 -3.90 -25.89 5.54
CA HIS A 465 -4.35 -24.84 4.63
C HIS A 465 -3.15 -24.18 3.95
N ARG A 466 -2.53 -24.98 3.08
CA ARG A 466 -1.33 -24.62 2.34
C ARG A 466 -1.56 -24.83 0.85
N VAL A 467 -1.21 -23.84 0.05
CA VAL A 467 -1.29 -23.88 -1.41
C VAL A 467 0.12 -23.77 -1.98
N THR A 468 0.50 -24.68 -2.87
CA THR A 468 1.67 -24.55 -3.74
C THR A 468 1.19 -24.20 -5.14
N LEU A 469 1.59 -23.04 -5.65
CA LEU A 469 1.27 -22.55 -6.98
C LEU A 469 2.50 -22.56 -7.88
N SER A 470 2.37 -23.19 -9.04
CA SER A 470 3.29 -23.08 -10.17
C SER A 470 2.66 -22.20 -11.24
N LEU A 471 3.18 -20.98 -11.43
CA LEU A 471 2.70 -20.04 -12.44
C LEU A 471 3.69 -19.97 -13.60
N ARG A 472 3.36 -20.64 -14.71
CA ARG A 472 4.25 -20.77 -15.88
C ARG A 472 3.97 -19.70 -16.95
N PRO A 473 4.96 -19.27 -17.74
CA PRO A 473 4.71 -18.39 -18.87
C PRO A 473 3.89 -19.09 -19.96
N ASP A 474 3.06 -18.34 -20.66
CA ASP A 474 2.33 -18.80 -21.84
C ASP A 474 2.22 -17.68 -22.89
N GLN A 475 3.04 -17.80 -23.94
CA GLN A 475 3.13 -16.84 -25.04
C GLN A 475 1.84 -16.75 -25.88
N ALA A 476 0.96 -17.76 -25.81
CA ALA A 476 -0.31 -17.77 -26.53
C ALA A 476 -1.47 -17.24 -25.69
N LEU A 477 -1.27 -16.97 -24.40
CA LEU A 477 -2.37 -16.59 -23.50
C LEU A 477 -2.91 -15.20 -23.82
N SER A 478 -2.05 -14.22 -24.09
CA SER A 478 -2.46 -12.85 -24.47
C SER A 478 -3.29 -12.87 -25.76
N ALA A 479 -2.81 -13.56 -26.80
CA ALA A 479 -3.53 -13.75 -28.05
C ALA A 479 -4.88 -14.47 -27.87
N ARG A 480 -4.94 -15.53 -27.04
CA ARG A 480 -6.20 -16.23 -26.74
C ARG A 480 -7.20 -15.32 -26.01
N LYS A 481 -6.74 -14.52 -25.04
CA LYS A 481 -7.59 -13.54 -24.33
C LYS A 481 -8.13 -12.49 -25.30
N MET A 482 -7.29 -11.94 -26.16
CA MET A 482 -7.69 -10.97 -27.19
C MET A 482 -8.71 -11.57 -28.19
N GLN A 483 -8.48 -12.79 -28.66
CA GLN A 483 -9.41 -13.49 -29.55
C GLN A 483 -10.77 -13.75 -28.87
N ALA A 484 -10.79 -14.12 -27.59
CA ALA A 484 -12.01 -14.28 -26.83
C ALA A 484 -12.78 -12.96 -26.67
N GLU A 485 -12.07 -11.85 -26.40
CA GLU A 485 -12.65 -10.50 -26.35
C GLU A 485 -13.28 -10.10 -27.69
N MET A 486 -12.54 -10.29 -28.79
CA MET A 486 -13.02 -10.00 -30.15
C MET A 486 -14.22 -10.88 -30.53
N ALA A 487 -14.19 -12.17 -30.22
CA ALA A 487 -15.29 -13.10 -30.50
C ALA A 487 -16.55 -12.73 -29.70
N ARG A 488 -16.39 -12.32 -28.44
CA ARG A 488 -17.47 -11.81 -27.59
C ARG A 488 -18.11 -10.56 -28.21
N LEU A 489 -17.31 -9.57 -28.59
CA LEU A 489 -17.79 -8.33 -29.21
C LEU A 489 -18.48 -8.59 -30.57
N ALA A 490 -17.93 -9.49 -31.39
CA ALA A 490 -18.54 -9.89 -32.66
C ALA A 490 -19.88 -10.60 -32.46
N ALA A 491 -19.99 -11.48 -31.46
CA ALA A 491 -21.24 -12.14 -31.11
C ALA A 491 -22.30 -11.14 -30.62
N ILE A 492 -21.90 -10.15 -29.81
CA ILE A 492 -22.78 -9.04 -29.40
C ILE A 492 -23.25 -8.30 -30.64
N GLN A 493 -22.33 -7.84 -31.50
CA GLN A 493 -22.63 -7.05 -32.70
C GLN A 493 -23.58 -7.79 -33.66
N ALA A 494 -23.38 -9.09 -33.86
CA ALA A 494 -24.24 -9.91 -34.72
C ALA A 494 -25.66 -10.09 -34.16
N GLY A 495 -25.84 -9.93 -32.85
CA GLY A 495 -27.13 -9.98 -32.17
C GLY A 495 -27.87 -8.64 -32.09
N LEU A 496 -27.23 -7.53 -32.50
CA LEU A 496 -27.85 -6.21 -32.43
C LEU A 496 -28.85 -5.98 -33.58
N ASP A 497 -30.04 -5.49 -33.24
CA ASP A 497 -30.93 -4.87 -34.21
C ASP A 497 -30.53 -3.40 -34.50
N GLU A 498 -31.16 -2.79 -35.49
CA GLU A 498 -30.87 -1.41 -35.89
C GLU A 498 -31.15 -0.39 -34.77
N GLU A 499 -32.17 -0.63 -33.93
CA GLU A 499 -32.50 0.27 -32.81
C GLU A 499 -31.41 0.25 -31.74
N GLN A 500 -30.86 -0.94 -31.46
CA GLN A 500 -29.75 -1.14 -30.51
C GLN A 500 -28.44 -0.57 -31.05
N LYS A 501 -28.13 -0.74 -32.34
CA LYS A 501 -26.96 -0.12 -32.98
C LYS A 501 -27.04 1.41 -32.88
N GLU A 502 -28.19 1.99 -33.21
CA GLU A 502 -28.40 3.43 -33.05
C GLU A 502 -28.33 3.85 -31.57
N ALA A 503 -28.78 3.02 -30.63
CA ALA A 503 -28.68 3.32 -29.20
C ALA A 503 -27.22 3.45 -28.73
N ILE A 504 -26.33 2.58 -29.19
CA ILE A 504 -24.88 2.66 -28.90
C ILE A 504 -24.28 3.95 -29.46
N ILE A 505 -24.62 4.31 -30.70
CA ILE A 505 -24.17 5.56 -31.33
C ILE A 505 -24.69 6.77 -30.56
N ARG A 506 -25.99 6.77 -30.19
CA ARG A 506 -26.59 7.84 -29.37
C ARG A 506 -25.90 7.97 -28.03
N GLN A 507 -25.64 6.86 -27.34
CA GLN A 507 -24.95 6.85 -26.05
C GLN A 507 -23.55 7.45 -26.15
N ALA A 508 -22.76 7.06 -27.15
CA ALA A 508 -21.41 7.60 -27.37
C ALA A 508 -21.44 9.11 -27.64
N ASN A 509 -22.41 9.59 -28.43
CA ASN A 509 -22.57 11.01 -28.72
C ASN A 509 -23.03 11.82 -27.49
N VAL A 510 -23.97 11.29 -26.69
CA VAL A 510 -24.41 11.92 -25.43
C VAL A 510 -23.24 12.01 -24.44
N LEU A 511 -22.45 10.94 -24.31
CA LEU A 511 -21.27 10.95 -23.43
C LEU A 511 -20.24 11.98 -23.91
N LYS A 512 -19.95 12.04 -25.21
CA LYS A 512 -19.03 13.01 -25.80
C LYS A 512 -19.49 14.46 -25.56
N GLU A 513 -20.80 14.73 -25.69
CA GLU A 513 -21.38 16.04 -25.37
C GLU A 513 -21.22 16.38 -23.87
N ARG A 514 -21.53 15.42 -22.98
CA ARG A 514 -21.34 15.56 -21.53
C ARG A 514 -19.86 15.82 -21.16
N GLN A 515 -18.94 15.16 -21.86
CA GLN A 515 -17.49 15.36 -21.69
C GLN A 515 -17.03 16.77 -22.10
N GLY A 516 -17.64 17.34 -23.14
CA GLY A 516 -17.38 18.70 -23.61
C GLY A 516 -18.14 19.80 -22.87
N ARG A 517 -19.12 19.44 -22.05
CA ARG A 517 -19.93 20.40 -21.28
C ARG A 517 -19.08 21.12 -20.23
N LYS A 518 -19.25 22.43 -20.14
CA LYS A 518 -18.66 23.26 -19.08
C LYS A 518 -19.67 23.41 -17.94
N ASP A 519 -19.33 22.87 -16.78
CA ASP A 519 -20.16 22.99 -15.58
C ASP A 519 -19.95 24.31 -14.85
N ASP A 520 -20.96 24.70 -14.06
CA ASP A 520 -20.89 25.87 -13.19
C ASP A 520 -20.16 25.50 -11.88
N GLU A 521 -18.86 25.77 -11.84
CA GLU A 521 -18.03 25.50 -10.68
C GLU A 521 -18.37 26.37 -9.45
N SER A 522 -19.25 27.38 -9.58
CA SER A 522 -19.58 28.29 -8.48
C SER A 522 -20.40 27.63 -7.37
N ILE A 523 -21.06 26.50 -7.67
CA ILE A 523 -21.81 25.69 -6.68
C ILE A 523 -20.90 24.98 -5.68
N LEU A 524 -19.65 24.69 -6.07
CA LEU A 524 -18.68 24.08 -5.18
C LEU A 524 -18.12 25.11 -4.20
N PRO A 525 -17.88 24.72 -2.94
CA PRO A 525 -17.20 25.60 -2.00
C PRO A 525 -15.78 25.92 -2.50
N LYS A 526 -15.16 26.94 -1.89
CA LYS A 526 -13.77 27.28 -2.16
C LYS A 526 -13.12 28.01 -0.98
N VAL A 527 -11.81 27.91 -0.92
CA VAL A 527 -10.97 28.85 -0.20
C VAL A 527 -10.68 30.11 -1.06
N GLY A 528 -10.39 31.22 -0.39
CA GLY A 528 -9.96 32.48 -0.98
C GLY A 528 -8.51 32.81 -0.61
N LEU A 529 -7.99 33.91 -1.14
CA LEU A 529 -6.64 34.38 -0.82
C LEU A 529 -6.50 34.73 0.67
N GLU A 530 -7.59 35.15 1.30
CA GLU A 530 -7.68 35.44 2.72
C GLU A 530 -7.47 34.22 3.63
N ASP A 531 -7.65 33.01 3.09
CA ASP A 531 -7.48 31.75 3.82
C ASP A 531 -6.04 31.22 3.78
N ILE A 532 -5.16 31.85 2.98
CA ILE A 532 -3.76 31.47 2.84
C ILE A 532 -2.91 32.19 3.91
N PRO A 533 -2.17 31.46 4.76
CA PRO A 533 -1.27 32.09 5.73
C PRO A 533 -0.24 33.01 5.06
N THR A 534 -0.06 34.22 5.62
CA THR A 534 0.89 35.21 5.09
C THR A 534 2.35 34.90 5.44
N GLN A 535 2.58 33.94 6.34
CA GLN A 535 3.89 33.50 6.80
C GLN A 535 3.98 31.97 6.71
N LEU A 536 5.13 31.48 6.25
CA LEU A 536 5.46 30.07 6.31
C LEU A 536 5.78 29.69 7.77
N ALA A 537 5.11 28.66 8.28
CA ALA A 537 5.44 28.08 9.57
C ALA A 537 6.63 27.11 9.40
N TYR A 538 7.72 27.37 10.13
CA TYR A 538 8.86 26.45 10.21
C TYR A 538 8.92 25.86 11.62
N VAL A 539 9.18 24.55 11.70
CA VAL A 539 9.47 23.90 12.98
C VAL A 539 10.84 24.39 13.45
N ALA A 540 10.85 25.13 14.56
CA ALA A 540 12.09 25.60 15.18
C ALA A 540 12.87 24.42 15.77
N ALA A 541 14.20 24.50 15.71
CA ALA A 541 15.05 23.56 16.42
C ALA A 541 14.79 23.64 17.93
N THR A 542 14.75 22.49 18.60
CA THR A 542 14.65 22.41 20.06
C THR A 542 15.95 22.90 20.70
N GLU A 543 17.09 22.49 20.16
CA GLU A 543 18.41 22.91 20.64
C GLU A 543 19.41 23.05 19.48
N LYS A 544 20.38 23.95 19.65
CA LYS A 544 21.52 24.11 18.76
C LYS A 544 22.81 24.21 19.56
N LEU A 545 23.70 23.25 19.39
CA LEU A 545 25.05 23.24 19.96
C LEU A 545 26.08 23.52 18.85
N GLN A 546 27.16 24.21 19.18
CA GLN A 546 28.24 24.55 18.24
C GLN A 546 29.53 23.75 18.48
N SER A 547 29.68 23.11 19.65
CA SER A 547 30.91 22.46 20.09
C SER A 547 30.60 21.16 20.83
N PRO A 548 31.42 20.09 20.68
CA PRO A 548 32.63 19.99 19.85
C PRO A 548 32.37 19.93 18.34
N LEU A 549 31.15 19.57 17.92
CA LEU A 549 30.67 19.66 16.54
C LEU A 549 29.29 20.34 16.53
N PRO A 550 28.90 21.00 15.43
CA PRO A 550 27.56 21.55 15.29
C PRO A 550 26.49 20.44 15.38
N LEU A 551 25.56 20.57 16.33
CA LEU A 551 24.42 19.67 16.50
C LEU A 551 23.14 20.50 16.54
N THR A 552 22.15 20.12 15.73
CA THR A 552 20.81 20.70 15.77
C THR A 552 19.83 19.58 16.11
N THR A 553 19.01 19.78 17.14
CA THR A 553 18.01 18.79 17.58
C THR A 553 16.60 19.29 17.30
N TYR A 554 15.71 18.34 17.00
CA TYR A 554 14.29 18.57 16.78
C TYR A 554 13.53 17.55 17.64
N SER A 555 12.56 18.02 18.42
CA SER A 555 11.68 17.17 19.23
C SER A 555 10.33 17.04 18.55
N ALA A 556 9.88 15.80 18.37
CA ALA A 556 8.58 15.46 17.79
C ALA A 556 8.07 14.14 18.40
N GLY A 557 6.77 13.86 18.26
CA GLY A 557 6.18 12.57 18.63
C GLY A 557 6.55 11.49 17.61
N THR A 558 7.73 10.88 17.77
CA THR A 558 8.30 9.92 16.81
C THR A 558 7.96 8.45 17.13
N ASN A 559 6.92 8.20 17.92
CA ASN A 559 6.54 6.85 18.37
C ASN A 559 7.69 6.04 19.00
N GLY A 560 8.58 6.72 19.74
CA GLY A 560 9.74 6.09 20.39
C GLY A 560 10.96 5.88 19.48
N LEU A 561 10.97 6.44 18.27
CA LEU A 561 12.09 6.41 17.33
C LEU A 561 13.01 7.62 17.49
N VAL A 562 14.28 7.44 17.14
CA VAL A 562 15.26 8.51 16.96
C VAL A 562 15.82 8.47 15.55
N TYR A 563 16.01 9.64 14.96
CA TYR A 563 16.60 9.82 13.64
C TYR A 563 17.90 10.61 13.79
N GLN A 564 18.99 10.04 13.30
CA GLN A 564 20.31 10.66 13.35
C GLN A 564 20.83 10.88 11.94
N GLN A 565 21.35 12.08 11.67
CA GLN A 565 21.97 12.42 10.40
C GLN A 565 23.33 13.07 10.62
N VAL A 566 24.34 12.55 9.92
CA VAL A 566 25.66 13.17 9.80
C VAL A 566 25.76 13.75 8.39
N ILE A 567 25.80 15.08 8.31
CA ILE A 567 25.83 15.82 7.04
C ILE A 567 27.23 16.39 6.84
N MET A 568 27.91 15.93 5.79
CA MET A 568 29.28 16.32 5.48
C MET A 568 29.32 17.08 4.14
N PRO A 569 29.90 18.30 4.09
CA PRO A 569 30.13 18.96 2.82
C PRO A 569 31.13 18.14 1.99
N MET A 570 30.83 17.95 0.70
CA MET A 570 31.72 17.23 -0.19
C MET A 570 32.84 18.13 -0.72
N PRO A 571 34.06 17.59 -0.90
CA PRO A 571 35.15 18.30 -1.58
C PRO A 571 34.89 18.37 -3.09
N ASP A 572 35.76 19.07 -3.80
CA ASP A 572 35.82 19.00 -5.26
C ASP A 572 36.30 17.61 -5.69
N PHE A 573 35.62 17.02 -6.67
CA PHE A 573 35.92 15.71 -7.22
C PHE A 573 36.31 15.80 -8.69
N SER A 574 37.18 14.89 -9.13
CA SER A 574 37.42 14.62 -10.55
C SER A 574 36.21 13.95 -11.19
N GLU A 575 36.11 13.97 -12.53
CA GLU A 575 35.03 13.29 -13.26
C GLU A 575 34.98 11.78 -12.95
N GLN A 576 36.13 11.15 -12.72
CA GLN A 576 36.21 9.73 -12.37
C GLN A 576 35.65 9.46 -10.97
N GLU A 577 35.96 10.31 -9.99
CA GLU A 577 35.41 10.19 -8.63
C GLU A 577 33.91 10.45 -8.62
N LEU A 578 33.42 11.45 -9.37
CA LEU A 578 31.99 11.72 -9.54
C LEU A 578 31.24 10.53 -10.13
N ALA A 579 31.83 9.81 -11.09
CA ALA A 579 31.22 8.62 -11.66
C ALA A 579 31.09 7.46 -10.65
N LEU A 580 31.97 7.41 -9.64
CA LEU A 580 31.96 6.38 -8.60
C LEU A 580 31.06 6.72 -7.42
N LEU A 581 30.70 7.99 -7.23
CA LEU A 581 29.91 8.47 -6.09
C LEU A 581 28.59 7.69 -5.87
N PRO A 582 27.74 7.43 -6.88
CA PRO A 582 26.53 6.64 -6.68
C PRO A 582 26.80 5.20 -6.23
N LEU A 583 27.91 4.61 -6.69
CA LEU A 583 28.33 3.28 -6.25
C LEU A 583 28.82 3.32 -4.81
N TYR A 584 29.65 4.31 -4.47
CA TYR A 584 30.15 4.53 -3.10
C TYR A 584 29.00 4.66 -2.10
N SER A 585 28.00 5.50 -2.36
CA SER A 585 26.86 5.68 -1.44
C SER A 585 26.03 4.40 -1.29
N ASN A 586 25.90 3.60 -2.36
CA ASN A 586 25.14 2.35 -2.32
C ASN A 586 25.83 1.23 -1.55
N VAL A 587 27.17 1.20 -1.53
CA VAL A 587 27.91 0.10 -0.87
C VAL A 587 28.38 0.45 0.54
N LEU A 588 28.47 1.75 0.90
CA LEU A 588 29.07 2.20 2.17
C LEU A 588 28.46 1.53 3.41
N THR A 589 27.16 1.24 3.39
CA THR A 589 26.42 0.65 4.52
C THR A 589 26.20 -0.86 4.38
N GLU A 590 26.72 -1.48 3.32
CA GLU A 590 26.44 -2.88 2.92
C GLU A 590 27.66 -3.79 3.01
N LEU A 591 28.78 -3.27 3.53
CA LEU A 591 30.08 -3.94 3.63
C LEU A 591 30.49 -4.15 5.09
N GLY A 592 31.51 -4.97 5.29
CA GLY A 592 32.17 -5.22 6.57
C GLY A 592 32.76 -3.94 7.17
N VAL A 593 32.83 -3.92 8.50
CA VAL A 593 33.37 -2.78 9.27
C VAL A 593 34.35 -3.29 10.33
N GLY A 594 35.57 -2.74 10.33
CA GLY A 594 36.64 -3.16 11.24
C GLY A 594 37.01 -4.63 11.04
N GLU A 595 36.86 -5.46 12.06
CA GLU A 595 37.14 -6.92 11.97
C GLU A 595 35.91 -7.73 11.51
N ARG A 596 34.73 -7.11 11.35
CA ARG A 596 33.49 -7.79 10.94
C ARG A 596 33.40 -7.90 9.43
N ASN A 597 32.91 -9.03 8.93
CA ASN A 597 32.49 -9.17 7.53
C ASN A 597 31.09 -8.57 7.31
N TYR A 598 30.60 -8.53 6.07
CA TYR A 598 29.29 -7.95 5.76
C TYR A 598 28.11 -8.63 6.49
N LEU A 599 28.15 -9.95 6.73
CA LEU A 599 27.09 -10.68 7.43
C LEU A 599 27.04 -10.31 8.92
N ASP A 600 28.20 -10.26 9.57
CA ASP A 600 28.31 -9.85 10.97
C ASP A 600 27.92 -8.37 11.17
N THR A 601 28.27 -7.51 10.20
CA THR A 601 27.82 -6.10 10.18
C THR A 601 26.31 -6.01 10.00
N GLN A 602 25.70 -6.74 9.07
CA GLN A 602 24.25 -6.77 8.87
C GLN A 602 23.52 -7.22 10.13
N LEU A 603 24.00 -8.27 10.81
CA LEU A 603 23.43 -8.71 12.10
C LEU A 603 23.59 -7.66 13.20
N TRP A 604 24.68 -6.90 13.21
CA TRP A 604 24.83 -5.77 14.13
C TRP A 604 23.85 -4.64 13.83
N GLN A 605 23.68 -4.27 12.56
CA GLN A 605 22.70 -3.28 12.12
C GLN A 605 21.28 -3.68 12.56
N SER A 606 20.84 -4.91 12.26
CA SER A 606 19.51 -5.40 12.61
C SER A 606 19.21 -5.46 14.12
N ARG A 607 20.23 -5.40 14.98
CA ARG A 607 20.05 -5.34 16.46
C ARG A 607 19.93 -3.93 17.00
N VAL A 608 20.48 -2.95 16.27
CA VAL A 608 20.70 -1.59 16.78
C VAL A 608 19.82 -0.57 16.09
N CYS A 609 19.63 -0.70 14.78
CA CYS A 609 18.93 0.27 13.94
C CYS A 609 17.84 -0.40 13.09
N GLY A 610 16.85 0.39 12.67
CA GLY A 610 15.86 -0.02 11.67
C GLY A 610 16.29 0.27 10.24
N SER A 611 17.18 1.25 10.06
CA SER A 611 17.93 1.41 8.81
C SER A 611 19.16 2.28 9.02
N ILE A 612 20.16 2.07 8.17
CA ILE A 612 21.30 2.95 7.98
C ILE A 612 21.57 3.04 6.48
N HIS A 613 21.68 4.25 5.95
CA HIS A 613 21.96 4.47 4.53
C HIS A 613 22.80 5.72 4.32
N ALA A 614 23.58 5.71 3.25
CA ALA A 614 24.31 6.87 2.78
C ALA A 614 23.66 7.42 1.50
N MET A 615 23.51 8.73 1.41
CA MET A 615 23.03 9.39 0.20
C MET A 615 23.87 10.60 -0.14
N ILE A 616 23.91 10.93 -1.43
CA ILE A 616 24.52 12.15 -1.93
C ILE A 616 23.41 13.13 -2.27
N SER A 617 23.47 14.30 -1.64
CA SER A 617 22.53 15.39 -1.89
C SER A 617 23.25 16.55 -2.57
N ALA A 618 22.93 16.78 -3.84
CA ALA A 618 23.35 17.96 -4.57
C ALA A 618 22.22 19.02 -4.54
N ARG A 619 22.57 20.27 -4.20
CA ARG A 619 21.62 21.40 -4.14
C ARG A 619 22.17 22.58 -4.93
N GLY A 620 21.36 23.10 -5.85
CA GLY A 620 21.67 24.32 -6.60
C GLY A 620 21.53 25.57 -5.73
N ASN A 621 22.23 26.64 -6.10
CA ASN A 621 22.05 27.95 -5.47
C ASN A 621 20.79 28.64 -6.05
N PRO A 622 19.87 29.16 -5.21
CA PRO A 622 18.68 29.86 -5.70
C PRO A 622 18.95 31.06 -6.60
N LEU A 623 20.16 31.64 -6.54
CA LEU A 623 20.57 32.82 -7.29
C LEU A 623 21.52 32.50 -8.46
N ASP A 624 22.00 31.26 -8.58
CA ASP A 624 22.93 30.84 -9.63
C ASP A 624 22.76 29.35 -9.98
N VAL A 625 22.19 29.09 -11.15
CA VAL A 625 21.94 27.75 -11.67
C VAL A 625 23.21 26.94 -11.95
N ASN A 626 24.37 27.60 -12.07
CA ASN A 626 25.66 26.92 -12.27
C ASN A 626 26.37 26.59 -10.96
N ALA A 627 25.92 27.16 -9.84
CA ALA A 627 26.51 26.90 -8.53
C ALA A 627 25.82 25.72 -7.85
N LEU A 628 26.54 24.59 -7.78
CA LEU A 628 26.08 23.37 -7.13
C LEU A 628 26.87 23.14 -5.83
N ARG A 629 26.20 22.72 -4.77
CA ARG A 629 26.83 22.27 -3.52
C ARG A 629 26.43 20.82 -3.23
N GLY A 630 27.43 19.97 -3.01
CA GLY A 630 27.24 18.57 -2.69
C GLY A 630 27.42 18.29 -1.19
N HIS A 631 26.60 17.39 -0.65
CA HIS A 631 26.74 16.85 0.70
C HIS A 631 26.65 15.33 0.66
N LEU A 632 27.49 14.65 1.44
CA LEU A 632 27.31 13.26 1.82
C LEU A 632 26.49 13.24 3.11
N VAL A 633 25.40 12.50 3.12
CA VAL A 633 24.53 12.33 4.28
C VAL A 633 24.54 10.87 4.67
N LEU A 634 25.03 10.57 5.87
CA LEU A 634 24.78 9.27 6.51
C LEU A 634 23.59 9.44 7.44
N SER A 635 22.54 8.66 7.21
CA SER A 635 21.29 8.71 7.95
C SER A 635 21.02 7.36 8.58
N ALA A 636 20.63 7.35 9.85
CA ALA A 636 20.21 6.13 10.53
C ALA A 636 19.01 6.41 11.44
N LYS A 637 18.17 5.40 11.62
CA LYS A 637 17.01 5.43 12.50
C LYS A 637 17.01 4.22 13.42
N GLY A 638 16.50 4.37 14.63
CA GLY A 638 16.42 3.27 15.59
C GLY A 638 15.52 3.62 16.78
N LEU A 639 15.32 2.65 17.68
CA LEU A 639 14.56 2.89 18.91
C LEU A 639 15.36 3.81 19.84
N ALA A 640 14.69 4.72 20.54
CA ALA A 640 15.33 5.71 21.40
C ALA A 640 16.27 5.10 22.45
N ARG A 641 15.95 3.90 22.96
CA ARG A 641 16.79 3.15 23.90
C ARG A 641 18.14 2.71 23.32
N ASN A 642 18.27 2.61 22.00
CA ASN A 642 19.50 2.20 21.30
C ASN A 642 20.31 3.40 20.78
N GLN A 643 19.96 4.64 21.14
CA GLN A 643 20.55 5.85 20.57
C GLN A 643 22.09 5.89 20.61
N GLN A 644 22.70 5.41 21.70
CA GLN A 644 24.15 5.39 21.86
C GLN A 644 24.80 4.36 20.92
N GLU A 645 24.24 3.15 20.84
CA GLU A 645 24.71 2.09 19.95
C GLU A 645 24.55 2.49 18.48
N LEU A 646 23.46 3.19 18.15
CA LEU A 646 23.21 3.75 16.82
C LEU A 646 24.32 4.72 16.40
N SER A 647 24.72 5.63 17.29
CA SER A 647 25.81 6.57 17.01
C SER A 647 27.16 5.87 16.84
N GLN A 648 27.42 4.80 17.61
CA GLN A 648 28.63 3.98 17.44
C GLN A 648 28.64 3.28 16.07
N LEU A 649 27.51 2.67 15.67
CA LEU A 649 27.35 2.05 14.36
C LEU A 649 27.62 3.04 13.22
N MET A 650 27.05 4.23 13.28
CA MET A 650 27.29 5.26 12.28
C MET A 650 28.76 5.70 12.21
N GLN A 651 29.41 5.85 13.37
CA GLN A 651 30.82 6.23 13.44
C GLN A 651 31.74 5.15 12.84
N GLU A 652 31.56 3.87 13.21
CA GLU A 652 32.37 2.78 12.67
C GLU A 652 32.13 2.62 11.16
N THR A 653 30.88 2.74 10.70
CA THR A 653 30.54 2.69 9.26
C THR A 653 31.25 3.77 8.45
N LEU A 654 31.41 4.99 8.99
CA LEU A 654 32.14 6.07 8.29
C LEU A 654 33.66 5.89 8.30
N SER A 655 34.21 5.29 9.36
CA SER A 655 35.66 5.36 9.62
C SER A 655 36.42 4.05 9.39
N ALA A 656 35.72 2.91 9.35
CA ALA A 656 36.32 1.59 9.34
C ALA A 656 35.65 0.62 8.34
N VAL A 657 34.91 1.13 7.35
CA VAL A 657 34.35 0.30 6.26
C VAL A 657 35.46 -0.38 5.46
N ARG A 658 35.18 -1.62 5.04
CA ARG A 658 36.08 -2.47 4.28
C ARG A 658 35.67 -2.55 2.82
N PHE A 659 36.49 -2.01 1.93
CA PHE A 659 36.29 -2.10 0.47
C PHE A 659 37.02 -3.29 -0.17
N ASP A 660 37.38 -4.30 0.62
CA ASP A 660 38.09 -5.50 0.17
C ASP A 660 37.18 -6.72 -0.04
N GLU A 661 35.88 -6.62 0.27
CA GLU A 661 34.87 -7.65 0.01
C GLU A 661 34.35 -7.60 -1.45
N LEU A 662 35.23 -7.93 -2.40
CA LEU A 662 34.98 -7.75 -3.83
C LEU A 662 33.74 -8.52 -4.35
N ASP A 663 33.49 -9.73 -3.84
CA ASP A 663 32.33 -10.53 -4.23
C ASP A 663 31.01 -9.84 -3.83
N ARG A 664 30.94 -9.32 -2.60
CA ARG A 664 29.78 -8.55 -2.12
C ARG A 664 29.58 -7.28 -2.92
N ILE A 665 30.65 -6.55 -3.25
CA ILE A 665 30.58 -5.34 -4.09
C ILE A 665 30.04 -5.71 -5.48
N HIS A 666 30.52 -6.78 -6.09
CA HIS A 666 30.04 -7.27 -7.37
C HIS A 666 28.53 -7.58 -7.33
N ASP A 667 28.06 -8.23 -6.27
CA ASP A 667 26.65 -8.56 -6.10
C ASP A 667 25.79 -7.30 -5.97
N LEU A 668 26.19 -6.35 -5.12
CA LEU A 668 25.47 -5.08 -4.93
C LEU A 668 25.39 -4.25 -6.21
N VAL A 669 26.48 -4.20 -6.98
CA VAL A 669 26.51 -3.51 -8.29
C VAL A 669 25.58 -4.21 -9.29
N SER A 670 25.60 -5.54 -9.33
CA SER A 670 24.73 -6.34 -10.20
C SER A 670 23.25 -6.14 -9.87
N GLN A 671 22.89 -6.14 -8.58
CA GLN A 671 21.54 -5.82 -8.10
C GLN A 671 21.13 -4.39 -8.42
N SER A 672 22.02 -3.42 -8.26
CA SER A 672 21.76 -2.01 -8.62
C SER A 672 21.46 -1.85 -10.10
N ARG A 673 22.23 -2.53 -10.97
CA ARG A 673 21.98 -2.56 -12.41
C ARG A 673 20.62 -3.18 -12.73
N ALA A 674 20.33 -4.37 -12.22
CA ALA A 674 19.06 -5.07 -12.48
C ALA A 674 17.84 -4.21 -12.06
N ARG A 675 17.92 -3.54 -10.89
CA ARG A 675 16.90 -2.59 -10.44
C ARG A 675 16.74 -1.40 -11.39
N ARG A 676 17.85 -0.81 -11.86
CA ARG A 676 17.81 0.30 -12.82
C ARG A 676 17.20 -0.10 -14.16
N ASP A 677 17.58 -1.25 -14.70
CA ASP A 677 17.03 -1.78 -15.96
C ASP A 677 15.52 -2.01 -15.81
N SER A 678 15.09 -2.63 -14.71
CA SER A 678 13.67 -2.87 -14.40
C SER A 678 12.87 -1.58 -14.16
N SER A 679 13.52 -0.52 -13.66
CA SER A 679 12.85 0.76 -13.38
C SER A 679 12.45 1.55 -14.62
N ILE A 680 12.96 1.19 -15.81
CA ILE A 680 12.68 1.93 -17.06
C ILE A 680 11.19 1.88 -17.41
N THR A 681 10.55 0.72 -17.25
CA THR A 681 9.12 0.55 -17.55
C THR A 681 8.24 1.28 -16.54
N GLY A 682 8.56 1.20 -15.25
CA GLY A 682 7.79 1.84 -14.17
C GLY A 682 8.01 3.36 -14.03
N ASN A 683 9.19 3.88 -14.38
CA ASN A 683 9.59 5.28 -14.17
C ASN A 683 9.94 6.01 -15.48
N GLY A 684 9.47 5.51 -16.63
CA GLY A 684 9.84 6.05 -17.94
C GLY A 684 9.61 7.55 -18.10
N HIS A 685 8.51 8.07 -17.54
CA HIS A 685 8.21 9.51 -17.56
C HIS A 685 9.23 10.33 -16.74
N SER A 686 9.60 9.89 -15.54
CA SER A 686 10.61 10.56 -14.70
C SER A 686 11.98 10.53 -15.37
N LEU A 687 12.39 9.38 -15.90
CA LEU A 687 13.66 9.23 -16.61
C LEU A 687 13.73 10.11 -17.86
N ALA A 688 12.64 10.22 -18.62
CA ALA A 688 12.56 11.08 -19.79
C ALA A 688 12.67 12.58 -19.41
N MET A 689 12.01 13.01 -18.34
CA MET A 689 12.12 14.38 -17.83
C MET A 689 13.55 14.70 -17.40
N THR A 690 14.19 13.79 -16.66
CA THR A 690 15.58 13.91 -16.22
C THR A 690 16.55 14.00 -17.40
N ALA A 691 16.41 13.09 -18.38
CA ALA A 691 17.25 13.09 -19.58
C ALA A 691 17.08 14.37 -20.41
N ALA A 692 15.85 14.89 -20.55
CA ALA A 692 15.57 16.14 -21.24
C ALA A 692 16.20 17.37 -20.54
N ALA A 693 16.32 17.33 -19.22
CA ALA A 693 16.88 18.43 -18.42
C ALA A 693 18.41 18.46 -18.36
N ARG A 694 19.11 17.37 -18.73
CA ARG A 694 20.56 17.19 -18.54
C ARG A 694 21.45 18.34 -19.06
N GLY A 695 21.04 19.01 -20.12
CA GLY A 695 21.80 20.10 -20.74
C GLY A 695 21.57 21.50 -20.13
N ILE A 696 20.66 21.63 -19.16
CA ILE A 696 20.17 22.93 -18.69
C ILE A 696 21.03 23.50 -17.55
N SER A 697 21.51 22.66 -16.63
CA SER A 697 22.36 23.07 -15.52
C SER A 697 23.19 21.90 -14.98
N PRO A 698 24.31 22.15 -14.26
CA PRO A 698 25.13 21.07 -13.67
C PRO A 698 24.39 20.14 -12.71
N GLY A 699 23.31 20.62 -12.07
CA GLY A 699 22.48 19.86 -11.12
C GLY A 699 21.24 19.20 -11.72
N ALA A 700 20.97 19.39 -13.02
CA ALA A 700 19.92 18.67 -13.72
C ALA A 700 20.53 17.34 -14.22
N GLN A 701 20.42 16.28 -13.42
CA GLN A 701 20.95 14.96 -13.74
C GLN A 701 19.96 13.86 -13.46
#